data_AF-A0A1H6FKE5-F1
#
_entry.id   AF-A0A1H6FKE5-F1
#
_cell.length_a   1.000
_cell.length_b   1.000
_cell.length_c   1.000
_cell.angle_alpha   90.00
_cell.angle_beta   90.00
_cell.angle_gamma   90.00
#
_symmetry.space_group_name_H-M   'P 1'
#
loop_
_entity.id
_entity.type
_entity.pdbx_description
1 polymer ?
#
loop_
_entity_poly.entity_id
_entity_poly.type
_entity_poly.pdbx_seq_one_letter_code
_entity_poly.pdbx_strand_id
1 'polypeptide(L)'
;MTRPPQGIHGSTRAAALTGLAALVLLLVTGAASTIAMSGLVEPKPLPGILGAGGLRQRQTAESLLYVATLVVLAPLAVVAGERWARVLVAARGRRGAFDEIALWGLAAAAPICGYRVLAIAGWARADGLPLLGLAAWASALGVRLVYLQRGGPTTKSGSGARTSSTGRDAEPADVSTRALVALEVAALGLVLAFARSSAFRWLPMLVCGLTVAGLLTSAACTKAAAVPASARRSRRFAAITAAAFVLAGINLHAFVPGEAGAGLSPAVYGSVVALHASYLVGPANQLVHGGRMLVDTVSQYGVAGVIALAAWFRAVGGSIDSLAIFDGVLTSLALVAGWLLLWAAGVRLGFRLAALSFFVVVLAWGRTFPVGTIVQDGFYRFGLPLVLICAVVLDRAGYAPRWATRTTLVVTLAVSAVWSLETFALTTISWFAFALFELAAGECRSAALRYAFNALRLWAACVALGHLALVAYTIISAGELPRWSLYLAFLRAFLAGDLSELTYDFAKWSPGVALGAAYVAQATVLAVVARDARHALARDPSPYRALFALSTYGLGTFYYMVDRSLEHVIVYVAHPFVLSAAIWLELAARTSVWQARRDLRLVTTIAVCVVSSLAVAAAWPRVVDSAPRSLGGRLLGAGDLGRDVRLIRDFPPVDPSAGIGAVLLRRFFPETEQALVLGEPVRTVETLLRAGKRNRLPLSFSISDSYVAQRPGSEIERLLQRYLADLRAGDRLMVDERGLSLLTAARHHRSRSTSAIVRALRPDTLRALALRSIGTRFGWHRVASAGGWHVLVLSDDAGATRRTGVGHSAAAAGRNAASQGVRRPVSSGPRAWF
;
A
#
# COMPACT_ATOMS: atom_id res chain seq x y z
N MET A 1 32.14 -2.92 -42.18
CA MET A 1 31.91 -2.29 -40.86
C MET A 1 31.71 -0.79 -41.05
N THR A 2 30.47 -0.34 -41.20
CA THR A 2 30.11 1.08 -41.33
C THR A 2 30.18 1.74 -39.96
N ARG A 3 30.99 2.81 -39.82
CA ARG A 3 31.02 3.61 -38.58
C ARG A 3 29.60 4.07 -38.24
N PRO A 4 29.12 3.92 -37.00
CA PRO A 4 27.82 4.43 -36.61
C PRO A 4 27.77 5.95 -36.85
N PRO A 5 26.67 6.49 -37.37
CA PRO A 5 26.56 7.92 -37.66
C PRO A 5 26.80 8.73 -36.38
N GLN A 6 27.76 9.66 -36.44
CA GLN A 6 28.23 10.47 -35.31
C GLN A 6 27.13 11.34 -34.66
N GLY A 7 25.96 11.48 -35.28
CA GLY A 7 24.82 12.26 -34.75
C GLY A 7 24.10 11.64 -33.55
N ILE A 8 24.20 10.32 -33.32
CA ILE A 8 23.38 9.62 -32.30
C ILE A 8 23.80 9.97 -30.86
N HIS A 9 25.06 10.34 -30.63
CA HIS A 9 25.55 10.70 -29.29
C HIS A 9 25.14 12.12 -28.85
N GLY A 10 24.69 12.96 -29.79
CA GLY A 10 24.27 14.33 -29.49
C GLY A 10 22.91 14.42 -28.81
N SER A 11 21.92 13.64 -29.26
CA SER A 11 20.53 13.73 -28.79
C SER A 11 20.34 13.19 -27.37
N THR A 12 20.97 12.07 -27.04
CA THR A 12 20.84 11.44 -25.71
C THR A 12 21.39 12.30 -24.58
N ARG A 13 22.47 13.05 -24.84
CA ARG A 13 23.06 13.98 -23.85
C ARG A 13 22.20 15.22 -23.62
N ALA A 14 21.55 15.74 -24.67
CA ALA A 14 20.62 16.86 -24.56
C ALA A 14 19.34 16.47 -23.80
N ALA A 15 18.83 15.26 -24.03
CA ALA A 15 17.72 14.69 -23.28
C ALA A 15 18.05 14.56 -21.78
N ALA A 16 19.27 14.09 -21.44
CA ALA A 16 19.70 13.96 -20.05
C ALA A 16 19.76 15.31 -19.30
N LEU A 17 20.30 16.36 -19.95
CA LEU A 17 20.31 17.73 -19.40
C LEU A 17 18.90 18.27 -19.16
N THR A 18 18.02 18.08 -20.13
CA THR A 18 16.63 18.52 -20.05
C THR A 18 15.89 17.81 -18.92
N GLY A 19 16.06 16.48 -18.81
CA GLY A 19 15.47 15.68 -17.74
C GLY A 19 15.97 16.11 -16.35
N LEU A 20 17.27 16.38 -16.21
CA LEU A 20 17.83 16.85 -14.93
C LEU A 20 17.31 18.25 -14.56
N ALA A 21 17.29 19.19 -15.50
CA ALA A 21 16.75 20.53 -15.28
C ALA A 21 15.27 20.49 -14.88
N ALA A 22 14.47 19.70 -15.60
CA ALA A 22 13.06 19.49 -15.28
C ALA A 22 12.87 18.87 -13.89
N LEU A 23 13.68 17.88 -13.54
CA LEU A 23 13.67 17.25 -12.23
C LEU A 23 13.95 18.26 -11.11
N VAL A 24 15.01 19.07 -11.23
CA VAL A 24 15.34 20.07 -10.21
C VAL A 24 14.18 21.06 -10.03
N LEU A 25 13.64 21.60 -11.12
CA LEU A 25 12.49 22.52 -11.05
C LEU A 25 11.28 21.89 -10.36
N LEU A 26 11.00 20.62 -10.67
CA LEU A 26 9.88 19.88 -10.10
C LEU A 26 10.05 19.58 -8.61
N LEU A 27 11.25 19.19 -8.20
CA LEU A 27 11.57 18.94 -6.78
C LEU A 27 11.41 20.21 -5.95
N VAL A 28 11.89 21.35 -6.44
CA VAL A 28 11.77 22.62 -5.74
C VAL A 28 10.32 23.10 -5.70
N THR A 29 9.63 23.11 -6.83
CA THR A 29 8.22 23.56 -6.88
C THR A 29 7.31 22.64 -6.07
N GLY A 30 7.54 21.33 -6.10
CA GLY A 30 6.84 20.35 -5.26
C GLY A 30 7.10 20.55 -3.77
N ALA A 31 8.37 20.73 -3.37
CA ALA A 31 8.74 21.01 -1.99
C ALA A 31 8.09 22.32 -1.50
N ALA A 32 8.19 23.40 -2.28
CA ALA A 32 7.58 24.69 -1.96
C ALA A 32 6.06 24.57 -1.80
N SER A 33 5.40 23.87 -2.72
CA SER A 33 3.95 23.66 -2.68
C SER A 33 3.52 22.80 -1.49
N THR A 34 4.33 21.81 -1.10
CA THR A 34 4.07 20.94 0.06
C THR A 34 4.19 21.72 1.37
N ILE A 35 5.23 22.56 1.48
CA ILE A 35 5.43 23.41 2.66
C ILE A 35 4.34 24.49 2.72
N ALA A 36 3.99 25.11 1.59
CA ALA A 36 2.92 26.09 1.52
C ALA A 36 1.57 25.47 1.91
N MET A 37 1.26 24.27 1.40
CA MET A 37 0.06 23.52 1.80
C MET A 37 0.06 23.23 3.31
N SER A 38 1.19 22.78 3.86
CA SER A 38 1.33 22.48 5.28
C SER A 38 1.15 23.71 6.18
N GLY A 39 1.52 24.90 5.70
CA GLY A 39 1.42 26.16 6.45
C GLY A 39 0.12 26.95 6.22
N LEU A 40 -0.48 26.85 5.03
CA LEU A 40 -1.62 27.69 4.61
C LEU A 40 -2.96 26.97 4.66
N VAL A 41 -2.98 25.64 4.63
CA VAL A 41 -4.24 24.87 4.70
C VAL A 41 -4.52 24.51 6.14
N GLU A 42 -5.63 25.04 6.68
CA GLU A 42 -6.10 24.63 8.00
C GLU A 42 -6.55 23.16 7.96
N PRO A 43 -6.04 22.31 8.88
CA PRO A 43 -6.42 20.92 8.94
C PRO A 43 -7.86 20.80 9.44
N LYS A 44 -8.69 20.05 8.71
CA LYS A 44 -10.10 19.83 9.04
C LYS A 44 -10.24 18.71 10.10
N PRO A 45 -11.17 18.82 11.06
CA PRO A 45 -11.41 17.75 12.01
C PRO A 45 -11.94 16.49 11.30
N LEU A 46 -11.52 15.31 11.77
CA LEU A 46 -12.02 14.00 11.34
C LEU A 46 -13.46 13.77 11.85
N PRO A 47 -14.46 13.66 10.97
CA PRO A 47 -15.85 13.53 11.42
C PRO A 47 -16.11 12.19 12.09
N GLY A 48 -16.78 12.23 13.25
CA GLY A 48 -17.15 11.03 14.01
C GLY A 48 -16.07 10.46 14.92
N ILE A 49 -14.83 10.96 14.92
CA ILE A 49 -13.75 10.53 15.82
C ILE A 49 -13.52 11.60 16.90
N LEU A 50 -14.12 11.38 18.08
CA LEU A 50 -13.84 12.04 19.38
C LEU A 50 -13.71 13.59 19.39
N GLY A 51 -14.85 14.30 19.42
CA GLY A 51 -15.00 15.64 20.05
C GLY A 51 -14.01 16.76 19.67
N ALA A 52 -14.03 17.86 20.43
CA ALA A 52 -13.27 19.10 20.18
C ALA A 52 -11.72 18.97 20.27
N GLY A 53 -11.20 17.76 20.50
CA GLY A 53 -9.77 17.43 20.48
C GLY A 53 -9.40 16.35 19.45
N GLY A 54 -10.30 16.03 18.51
CA GLY A 54 -10.14 14.97 17.53
C GLY A 54 -8.96 15.20 16.57
N LEU A 55 -8.51 14.10 15.96
CA LEU A 55 -7.50 14.12 14.90
C LEU A 55 -7.94 15.06 13.76
N ARG A 56 -6.99 15.75 13.13
CA ARG A 56 -7.23 16.67 12.02
C ARG A 56 -6.43 16.24 10.79
N GLN A 57 -6.87 16.64 9.60
CA GLN A 57 -6.29 16.21 8.32
C GLN A 57 -6.37 17.28 7.22
N ARG A 58 -5.46 17.22 6.24
CA ARG A 58 -5.44 18.06 5.04
C ARG A 58 -5.72 17.30 3.74
N GLN A 59 -6.37 16.15 3.84
CA GLN A 59 -6.54 15.18 2.74
C GLN A 59 -6.93 15.77 1.38
N THR A 60 -7.93 16.67 1.33
CA THR A 60 -8.35 17.31 0.08
C THR A 60 -7.22 18.12 -0.56
N ALA A 61 -6.47 18.87 0.25
CA ALA A 61 -5.36 19.68 -0.25
C ALA A 61 -4.17 18.81 -0.66
N GLU A 62 -3.89 17.73 0.07
CA GLU A 62 -2.86 16.75 -0.27
C GLU A 62 -3.17 16.05 -1.61
N SER A 63 -4.41 15.63 -1.80
CA SER A 63 -4.89 15.01 -3.04
C SER A 63 -4.84 15.98 -4.22
N LEU A 64 -5.28 17.23 -4.03
CA LEU A 64 -5.18 18.27 -5.05
C LEU A 64 -3.74 18.61 -5.39
N LEU A 65 -2.86 18.70 -4.41
CA LEU A 65 -1.43 18.95 -4.62
C LEU A 65 -0.79 17.81 -5.42
N TYR A 66 -1.14 16.57 -5.12
CA TYR A 66 -0.68 15.42 -5.90
C TYR A 66 -1.14 15.49 -7.36
N VAL A 67 -2.44 15.74 -7.60
CA VAL A 67 -2.98 15.89 -8.96
C VAL A 67 -2.34 17.07 -9.69
N ALA A 68 -2.21 18.23 -9.04
CA ALA A 68 -1.56 19.41 -9.60
C ALA A 68 -0.08 19.15 -9.93
N THR A 69 0.62 18.39 -9.09
CA THR A 69 2.02 18.02 -9.33
C THR A 69 2.16 17.19 -10.60
N LEU A 70 1.26 16.22 -10.83
CA LEU A 70 1.33 15.34 -11.99
C LEU A 70 0.80 15.97 -13.27
N VAL A 71 -0.31 16.69 -13.20
CA VAL A 71 -1.03 17.20 -14.38
C VAL A 71 -0.52 18.58 -14.80
N VAL A 72 0.01 19.38 -13.87
CA VAL A 72 0.42 20.76 -14.13
C VAL A 72 1.92 20.94 -13.93
N LEU A 73 2.45 20.67 -12.72
CA LEU A 73 3.85 20.99 -12.40
C LEU A 73 4.83 20.13 -13.20
N ALA A 74 4.60 18.83 -13.35
CA ALA A 74 5.51 17.95 -14.09
C ALA A 74 5.60 18.32 -15.59
N PRO A 75 4.48 18.52 -16.33
CA PRO A 75 4.56 19.01 -17.72
C PRO A 75 5.23 20.37 -17.85
N LEU A 76 4.91 21.32 -16.95
CA LEU A 76 5.56 22.64 -16.94
C LEU A 76 7.06 22.53 -16.65
N ALA A 77 7.46 21.66 -15.73
CA ALA A 77 8.86 21.41 -15.40
C ALA A 77 9.63 20.81 -16.58
N VAL A 78 9.02 19.91 -17.38
CA VAL A 78 9.63 19.40 -18.62
C VAL A 78 9.87 20.54 -19.62
N VAL A 79 8.86 21.38 -19.86
CA VAL A 79 8.95 22.50 -20.81
C VAL A 79 9.96 23.56 -20.35
N ALA A 80 9.89 23.95 -19.07
CA ALA A 80 10.77 24.94 -18.48
C ALA A 80 12.21 24.42 -18.35
N GLY A 81 12.36 23.15 -17.97
CA GLY A 81 13.65 22.47 -17.85
C GLY A 81 14.40 22.40 -19.17
N GLU A 82 13.68 22.19 -20.28
CA GLU A 82 14.28 22.24 -21.62
C GLU A 82 14.80 23.64 -21.96
N ARG A 83 14.00 24.68 -21.71
CA ARG A 83 14.42 26.07 -21.94
C ARG A 83 15.64 26.41 -21.10
N TRP A 84 15.63 26.01 -19.83
CA TRP A 84 16.74 26.21 -18.91
C TRP A 84 18.01 25.49 -19.37
N ALA A 85 17.89 24.21 -19.73
CA ALA A 85 19.01 23.42 -20.26
C ALA A 85 19.59 24.05 -21.54
N ARG A 86 18.75 24.54 -22.46
CA ARG A 86 19.22 25.22 -23.68
C ARG A 86 20.01 26.49 -23.38
N VAL A 87 19.50 27.34 -22.48
CA VAL A 87 20.19 28.58 -22.06
C VAL A 87 21.54 28.25 -21.44
N LEU A 88 21.60 27.26 -20.55
CA LEU A 88 22.84 26.85 -19.90
C LEU A 88 23.83 26.25 -20.89
N VAL A 89 23.38 25.41 -21.82
CA VAL A 89 24.25 24.83 -22.85
C VAL A 89 24.82 25.92 -23.76
N ALA A 90 24.03 26.93 -24.12
CA ALA A 90 24.50 28.05 -24.92
C ALA A 90 25.55 28.89 -24.16
N ALA A 91 25.35 29.12 -22.86
CA ALA A 91 26.22 29.98 -22.07
C ALA A 91 27.50 29.28 -21.56
N ARG A 92 27.43 27.99 -21.23
CA ARG A 92 28.49 27.26 -20.50
C ARG A 92 28.99 26.00 -21.21
N GLY A 93 28.44 25.71 -22.39
CA GLY A 93 28.59 24.41 -23.01
C GLY A 93 27.86 23.31 -22.23
N ARG A 94 27.81 22.10 -22.80
CA ARG A 94 27.04 20.99 -22.22
C ARG A 94 27.54 20.53 -20.84
N ARG A 95 28.86 20.59 -20.63
CA ARG A 95 29.46 20.16 -19.36
C ARG A 95 29.16 21.16 -18.25
N GLY A 96 29.42 22.45 -18.49
CA GLY A 96 29.11 23.49 -17.52
C GLY A 96 27.62 23.61 -17.22
N ALA A 97 26.74 23.31 -18.19
CA ALA A 97 25.31 23.22 -17.95
C ALA A 97 24.94 22.11 -16.94
N PHE A 98 25.55 20.93 -17.06
CA PHE A 98 25.34 19.83 -16.11
C PHE A 98 25.79 20.21 -14.70
N ASP A 99 26.99 20.78 -14.58
CA ASP A 99 27.57 21.17 -13.30
C ASP A 99 26.72 22.25 -12.62
N GLU A 100 26.22 23.22 -13.40
CA GLU A 100 25.36 24.29 -12.90
C GLU A 100 24.00 23.75 -12.45
N ILE A 101 23.35 22.85 -13.20
CA ILE A 101 22.08 22.23 -12.78
C ILE A 101 22.27 21.42 -11.48
N ALA A 102 23.36 20.64 -11.38
CA ALA A 102 23.67 19.86 -10.19
C ALA A 102 23.89 20.78 -8.97
N LEU A 103 24.62 21.88 -9.13
CA LEU A 103 24.82 22.89 -8.08
C LEU A 103 23.50 23.52 -7.63
N TRP A 104 22.59 23.83 -8.57
CA TRP A 104 21.28 24.37 -8.22
C TRP A 104 20.40 23.35 -7.51
N GLY A 105 20.43 22.07 -7.91
CA GLY A 105 19.78 20.99 -7.19
C GLY A 105 20.31 20.83 -5.76
N LEU A 106 21.62 20.94 -5.57
CA LEU A 106 22.30 20.98 -4.28
C LEU A 106 21.85 22.14 -3.40
N ALA A 107 21.88 23.34 -3.96
CA ALA A 107 21.46 24.56 -3.29
C ALA A 107 19.99 24.50 -2.86
N ALA A 108 19.15 23.73 -3.56
CA ALA A 108 17.75 23.50 -3.19
C ALA A 108 17.60 22.46 -2.07
N ALA A 109 18.42 21.41 -2.07
CA ALA A 109 18.40 20.40 -1.03
C ALA A 109 18.89 20.94 0.33
N ALA A 110 19.87 21.85 0.31
CA ALA A 110 20.46 22.45 1.50
C ALA A 110 19.43 23.09 2.47
N PRO A 111 18.50 23.98 2.06
CA PRO A 111 17.51 24.55 2.97
C PRO A 111 16.52 23.50 3.51
N ILE A 112 16.18 22.46 2.74
CA ILE A 112 15.31 21.37 3.18
C ILE A 112 16.01 20.55 4.27
N CYS A 113 17.26 20.14 4.03
CA CYS A 113 18.08 19.41 5.00
C CYS A 113 18.36 20.26 6.24
N GLY A 114 18.72 21.53 6.07
CA GLY A 114 18.99 22.47 7.15
C GLY A 114 17.77 22.66 8.05
N TYR A 115 16.58 22.88 7.47
CA TYR A 115 15.34 22.96 8.23
C TYR A 115 15.06 21.68 9.03
N ARG A 116 15.30 20.50 8.45
CA ARG A 116 15.13 19.23 9.17
C ARG A 116 16.09 19.07 10.34
N VAL A 117 17.36 19.43 10.15
CA VAL A 117 18.36 19.41 11.23
C VAL A 117 17.92 20.35 12.36
N LEU A 118 17.48 21.56 12.03
CA LEU A 118 16.96 22.53 13.01
C LEU A 118 15.68 22.05 13.70
N ALA A 119 14.81 21.33 12.98
CA ALA A 119 13.59 20.76 13.55
C ALA A 119 13.91 19.60 14.51
N ILE A 120 14.86 18.72 14.17
CA ILE A 120 15.34 17.64 15.05
C ILE A 120 16.00 18.22 16.30
N ALA A 121 16.76 19.30 16.16
CA ALA A 121 17.37 20.02 17.28
C ALA A 121 16.34 20.75 18.18
N GLY A 122 15.06 20.77 17.80
CA GLY A 122 13.98 21.46 18.53
C GLY A 122 13.99 22.98 18.37
N TRP A 123 14.82 23.52 17.47
CA TRP A 123 15.03 24.96 17.29
C TRP A 123 14.07 25.57 16.28
N ALA A 124 13.56 24.78 15.33
CA ALA A 124 12.57 25.23 14.36
C ALA A 124 11.15 24.83 14.79
N ARG A 125 10.38 25.80 15.33
CA ARG A 125 8.92 25.66 15.53
C ARG A 125 8.10 26.34 14.44
N ALA A 126 8.71 27.20 13.62
CA ALA A 126 8.01 27.97 12.58
C ALA A 126 8.11 27.26 11.22
N ASP A 127 6.94 26.88 10.68
CA ASP A 127 6.79 26.25 9.36
C ASP A 127 7.23 27.14 8.17
N GLY A 128 7.54 28.43 8.42
CA GLY A 128 7.89 29.41 7.39
C GLY A 128 9.36 29.48 6.96
N LEU A 129 10.31 29.00 7.78
CA LEU A 129 11.75 29.03 7.45
C LEU A 129 12.13 28.31 6.13
N PRO A 130 11.61 27.10 5.84
CA PRO A 130 11.94 26.45 4.57
C PRO A 130 11.26 27.13 3.36
N LEU A 131 10.12 27.83 3.54
CA LEU A 131 9.54 28.67 2.48
C LEU A 131 10.45 29.85 2.16
N LEU A 132 11.00 30.53 3.17
CA LEU A 132 11.95 31.62 2.97
C LEU A 132 13.23 31.14 2.27
N GLY A 133 13.75 29.97 2.68
CA GLY A 133 14.91 29.35 2.03
C GLY A 133 14.66 28.99 0.56
N LEU A 134 13.51 28.39 0.25
CA LEU A 134 13.12 28.08 -1.13
C LEU A 134 12.82 29.33 -1.95
N ALA A 135 12.21 30.37 -1.37
CA ALA A 135 11.96 31.65 -2.03
C ALA A 135 13.27 32.37 -2.36
N ALA A 136 14.24 32.37 -1.44
CA ALA A 136 15.58 32.89 -1.67
C ALA A 136 16.30 32.12 -2.78
N TRP A 137 16.22 30.78 -2.76
CA TRP A 137 16.76 29.92 -3.81
C TRP A 137 16.13 30.23 -5.18
N ALA A 138 14.80 30.33 -5.26
CA ALA A 138 14.09 30.58 -6.50
C ALA A 138 14.42 31.97 -7.06
N SER A 139 14.53 32.97 -6.19
CA SER A 139 14.95 34.33 -6.55
C SER A 139 16.38 34.36 -7.10
N ALA A 140 17.30 33.67 -6.43
CA ALA A 140 18.69 33.56 -6.88
C ALA A 140 18.80 32.86 -8.23
N LEU A 141 18.03 31.78 -8.45
CA LEU A 141 17.97 31.08 -9.73
C LEU A 141 17.41 32.00 -10.84
N GLY A 142 16.34 32.74 -10.56
CA GLY A 142 15.74 33.69 -11.49
C GLY A 142 16.71 34.79 -11.91
N VAL A 143 17.39 35.43 -10.96
CA VAL A 143 18.43 36.43 -11.22
C VAL A 143 19.56 35.85 -12.07
N ARG A 144 20.00 34.63 -11.74
CA ARG A 144 21.06 33.95 -12.50
C ARG A 144 20.64 33.67 -13.95
N LEU A 145 19.41 33.23 -14.17
CA LEU A 145 18.90 32.96 -15.51
C LEU A 145 18.82 34.23 -16.36
N VAL A 146 18.33 35.33 -15.79
CA VAL A 146 18.27 36.64 -16.47
C VAL A 146 19.68 37.12 -16.83
N TYR A 147 20.65 36.98 -15.91
CA TYR A 147 22.05 37.32 -16.18
C TYR A 147 22.65 36.52 -17.34
N LEU A 148 22.38 35.21 -17.38
CA LEU A 148 22.86 34.35 -18.48
C LEU A 148 22.18 34.67 -19.82
N GLN A 149 20.89 35.01 -19.81
CA GLN A 149 20.15 35.40 -21.02
C GLN A 149 20.60 36.74 -21.60
N ARG A 150 20.99 37.71 -20.75
CA ARG A 150 21.46 39.03 -21.18
C ARG A 150 22.88 39.04 -21.75
N GLY A 151 23.44 37.87 -22.05
CA GLY A 151 24.80 37.76 -22.60
C GLY A 151 25.87 38.13 -21.58
N GLY A 152 25.64 37.83 -20.28
CA GLY A 152 26.63 38.03 -19.23
C GLY A 152 28.01 37.57 -19.72
N PRO A 153 29.06 38.38 -19.50
CA PRO A 153 30.30 38.37 -20.26
C PRO A 153 30.72 36.94 -20.55
N THR A 154 30.50 36.50 -21.80
CA THR A 154 31.22 35.36 -22.32
C THR A 154 32.65 35.75 -22.06
N THR A 155 33.31 35.07 -21.14
CA THR A 155 34.75 35.15 -21.00
C THR A 155 35.25 34.77 -22.37
N LYS A 156 35.47 35.77 -23.23
CA LYS A 156 36.14 35.66 -24.50
C LYS A 156 37.52 35.23 -24.07
N SER A 157 37.70 33.93 -23.92
CA SER A 157 38.99 33.28 -23.88
C SER A 157 39.71 33.83 -25.11
N GLY A 158 40.68 34.70 -24.84
CA GLY A 158 41.33 35.51 -25.85
C GLY A 158 41.79 34.61 -26.98
N SER A 159 41.35 34.92 -28.20
CA SER A 159 41.71 34.27 -29.45
C SER A 159 43.16 34.55 -29.86
N GLY A 160 44.09 34.54 -28.92
CA GLY A 160 45.46 35.04 -29.07
C GLY A 160 46.52 34.10 -28.53
N ALA A 161 46.41 32.78 -28.73
CA ALA A 161 47.54 31.88 -28.60
C ALA A 161 47.31 30.61 -29.43
N ARG A 162 47.62 30.69 -30.73
CA ARG A 162 48.02 29.52 -31.52
C ARG A 162 49.40 29.11 -31.04
N THR A 163 49.50 28.15 -30.13
CA THR A 163 50.74 27.37 -29.95
C THR A 163 50.41 25.89 -29.81
N SER A 164 50.80 25.16 -30.86
CA SER A 164 51.30 23.78 -30.89
C SER A 164 50.71 22.73 -29.93
N SER A 165 50.00 21.79 -30.55
CA SER A 165 50.15 20.34 -30.46
C SER A 165 51.07 19.75 -29.37
N THR A 166 50.57 18.68 -28.75
CA THR A 166 51.25 17.60 -27.98
C THR A 166 51.41 17.72 -26.46
N GLY A 167 50.60 18.53 -25.78
CA GLY A 167 50.37 18.39 -24.34
C GLY A 167 49.12 17.58 -24.08
N ARG A 168 49.21 16.43 -23.40
CA ARG A 168 48.06 15.68 -22.87
C ARG A 168 47.07 16.66 -22.27
N ASP A 169 45.83 16.62 -22.75
CA ASP A 169 44.66 17.24 -22.15
C ASP A 169 44.53 16.73 -20.70
N ALA A 170 45.22 17.39 -19.77
CA ALA A 170 45.07 17.22 -18.33
C ALA A 170 43.75 17.89 -17.94
N GLU A 171 42.71 17.13 -18.28
CA GLU A 171 41.32 17.15 -17.84
C GLU A 171 40.91 18.17 -16.77
N PRO A 172 39.98 19.09 -17.10
CA PRO A 172 39.04 19.64 -16.12
C PRO A 172 38.00 18.58 -15.68
N ALA A 173 38.43 17.34 -15.40
CA ALA A 173 37.65 16.21 -14.89
C ALA A 173 37.03 16.51 -13.52
N ASP A 174 37.72 17.29 -12.71
CA ASP A 174 37.53 17.37 -11.27
C ASP A 174 36.22 18.08 -10.86
N VAL A 175 35.83 19.15 -11.55
CA VAL A 175 34.66 19.97 -11.15
C VAL A 175 33.33 19.22 -11.34
N SER A 176 33.18 18.49 -12.44
CA SER A 176 31.95 17.71 -12.71
C SER A 176 31.80 16.51 -11.76
N THR A 177 32.93 15.90 -11.36
CA THR A 177 32.93 14.81 -10.39
C THR A 177 32.58 15.34 -9.01
N ARG A 178 33.14 16.48 -8.60
CA ARG A 178 32.81 17.16 -7.33
C ARG A 178 31.33 17.58 -7.25
N ALA A 179 30.74 18.07 -8.34
CA ALA A 179 29.32 18.45 -8.38
C ALA A 179 28.39 17.23 -8.24
N LEU A 180 28.72 16.11 -8.88
CA LEU A 180 27.99 14.84 -8.73
C LEU A 180 28.16 14.23 -7.34
N VAL A 181 29.37 14.23 -6.79
CA VAL A 181 29.65 13.82 -5.40
C VAL A 181 28.84 14.67 -4.43
N ALA A 182 28.84 15.98 -4.60
CA ALA A 182 28.07 16.88 -3.75
C ALA A 182 26.56 16.59 -3.86
N LEU A 183 26.03 16.40 -5.07
CA LEU A 183 24.60 16.06 -5.31
C LEU A 183 24.22 14.77 -4.60
N GLU A 184 25.08 13.76 -4.66
CA GLU A 184 24.85 12.49 -3.96
C GLU A 184 25.03 12.61 -2.46
N VAL A 185 26.00 13.38 -1.95
CA VAL A 185 26.14 13.69 -0.52
C VAL A 185 24.92 14.44 0.01
N ALA A 186 24.35 15.36 -0.76
CA ALA A 186 23.10 16.02 -0.39
C ALA A 186 21.91 15.08 -0.46
N ALA A 187 21.84 14.17 -1.44
CA ALA A 187 20.82 13.12 -1.48
C ALA A 187 20.94 12.17 -0.27
N LEU A 188 22.18 11.83 0.14
CA LEU A 188 22.50 11.09 1.35
C LEU A 188 22.05 11.85 2.60
N GLY A 189 22.38 13.14 2.67
CA GLY A 189 22.00 14.05 3.74
C GLY A 189 20.48 14.17 3.85
N LEU A 190 19.79 14.20 2.71
CA LEU A 190 18.33 14.19 2.63
C LEU A 190 17.79 12.87 3.22
N VAL A 191 18.30 11.72 2.77
CA VAL A 191 17.92 10.40 3.31
C VAL A 191 18.17 10.28 4.81
N LEU A 192 19.31 10.76 5.29
CA LEU A 192 19.66 10.81 6.71
C LEU A 192 18.73 11.74 7.50
N ALA A 193 18.34 12.87 6.91
CA ALA A 193 17.41 13.83 7.52
C ALA A 193 15.99 13.24 7.70
N PHE A 194 15.57 12.31 6.84
CA PHE A 194 14.28 11.62 6.94
C PHE A 194 14.30 10.38 7.86
N ALA A 195 15.47 9.91 8.31
CA ALA A 195 15.56 8.73 9.16
C ALA A 195 15.36 9.05 10.66
N ARG A 196 14.63 8.20 11.39
CA ARG A 196 14.49 8.34 12.86
C ARG A 196 15.75 7.80 13.56
N SER A 197 16.38 8.64 14.38
CA SER A 197 17.67 8.38 15.04
C SER A 197 17.69 7.19 16.00
N SER A 198 16.55 6.81 16.58
CA SER A 198 16.45 5.73 17.58
C SER A 198 16.55 4.31 17.01
N ALA A 199 16.56 4.14 15.68
CA ALA A 199 16.50 2.82 15.04
C ALA A 199 17.86 2.30 14.51
N PHE A 200 18.94 3.08 14.62
CA PHE A 200 20.21 2.71 13.97
C PHE A 200 20.99 1.66 14.75
N ARG A 201 21.08 0.45 14.18
CA ARG A 201 22.04 -0.59 14.58
C ARG A 201 23.19 -0.59 13.57
N TRP A 202 24.41 -0.34 14.04
CA TRP A 202 25.60 -0.19 13.18
C TRP A 202 26.03 -1.50 12.49
N LEU A 203 25.82 -2.66 13.12
CA LEU A 203 26.24 -3.96 12.59
C LEU A 203 25.44 -4.35 11.30
N PRO A 204 24.10 -4.26 11.26
CA PRO A 204 23.33 -4.42 10.02
C PRO A 204 23.72 -3.44 8.92
N MET A 205 24.04 -2.18 9.28
CA MET A 205 24.51 -1.17 8.32
C MET A 205 25.80 -1.60 7.65
N LEU A 206 26.75 -2.11 8.43
CA LEU A 206 28.05 -2.57 7.95
C LEU A 206 27.88 -3.78 7.03
N VAL A 207 27.16 -4.82 7.48
CA VAL A 207 26.96 -6.06 6.71
C VAL A 207 26.21 -5.78 5.41
N CYS A 208 25.15 -4.98 5.44
CA CYS A 208 24.41 -4.62 4.23
C CYS A 208 25.22 -3.72 3.31
N GLY A 209 25.97 -2.76 3.86
CA GLY A 209 26.81 -1.87 3.07
C GLY A 209 27.87 -2.66 2.32
N LEU A 210 28.55 -3.58 2.99
CA LEU A 210 29.54 -4.48 2.38
C LEU A 210 28.90 -5.44 1.38
N THR A 211 27.71 -5.97 1.64
CA THR A 211 27.02 -6.90 0.75
C THR A 211 26.54 -6.20 -0.53
N VAL A 212 25.88 -5.04 -0.40
CA VAL A 212 25.43 -4.24 -1.54
C VAL A 212 26.65 -3.74 -2.32
N ALA A 213 27.70 -3.27 -1.65
CA ALA A 213 28.94 -2.86 -2.31
C ALA A 213 29.59 -4.02 -3.06
N GLY A 214 29.66 -5.21 -2.45
CA GLY A 214 30.18 -6.42 -3.09
C GLY A 214 29.37 -6.85 -4.31
N LEU A 215 28.04 -6.81 -4.23
CA LEU A 215 27.14 -7.13 -5.35
C LEU A 215 27.21 -6.11 -6.48
N LEU A 216 27.23 -4.81 -6.14
CA LEU A 216 27.34 -3.72 -7.12
C LEU A 216 28.72 -3.71 -7.77
N THR A 217 29.78 -3.94 -6.99
CA THR A 217 31.16 -4.01 -7.51
C THR A 217 31.36 -5.26 -8.35
N SER A 218 30.86 -6.41 -7.91
CA SER A 218 30.88 -7.65 -8.71
C SER A 218 30.10 -7.47 -10.01
N ALA A 219 28.90 -6.89 -9.97
CA ALA A 219 28.14 -6.57 -11.16
C ALA A 219 28.86 -5.56 -12.06
N ALA A 220 29.49 -4.52 -11.51
CA ALA A 220 30.22 -3.51 -12.27
C ALA A 220 31.54 -4.00 -12.88
N CYS A 221 32.25 -4.90 -12.19
CA CYS A 221 33.57 -5.39 -12.58
C CYS A 221 33.50 -6.65 -13.45
N THR A 222 32.46 -7.47 -13.29
CA THR A 222 32.27 -8.59 -14.18
C THR A 222 31.75 -8.06 -15.53
N LYS A 223 32.62 -8.11 -16.56
CA LYS A 223 32.20 -8.15 -17.97
C LYS A 223 31.34 -9.38 -18.29
N ALA A 224 31.03 -10.21 -17.28
CA ALA A 224 30.25 -11.42 -17.40
C ALA A 224 29.03 -11.10 -18.24
N ALA A 225 29.09 -11.62 -19.47
CA ALA A 225 28.04 -11.54 -20.46
C ALA A 225 26.72 -11.79 -19.75
N ALA A 226 25.65 -11.13 -20.19
CA ALA A 226 24.29 -11.57 -19.91
C ALA A 226 24.29 -13.10 -20.07
N VAL A 227 24.33 -13.83 -18.95
CA VAL A 227 24.69 -15.26 -18.98
C VAL A 227 23.66 -15.89 -19.90
N PRO A 228 24.06 -16.47 -21.04
CA PRO A 228 23.10 -16.95 -22.01
C PRO A 228 22.10 -17.84 -21.29
N ALA A 229 20.81 -17.53 -21.43
CA ALA A 229 19.72 -18.26 -20.76
C ALA A 229 19.71 -19.76 -21.10
N SER A 230 20.55 -20.20 -22.03
CA SER A 230 20.79 -21.59 -22.44
C SER A 230 21.66 -22.38 -21.47
N ALA A 231 22.48 -21.75 -20.60
CA ALA A 231 23.33 -22.51 -19.68
C ALA A 231 22.50 -23.15 -18.57
N ARG A 232 22.42 -24.49 -18.54
CA ARG A 232 21.67 -25.30 -17.54
C ARG A 232 21.95 -24.87 -16.09
N ARG A 233 23.19 -24.48 -15.78
CA ARG A 233 23.60 -23.98 -14.45
C ARG A 233 22.92 -22.65 -14.09
N SER A 234 22.76 -21.73 -15.04
CA SER A 234 22.09 -20.44 -14.83
C SER A 234 20.61 -20.62 -14.51
N ARG A 235 19.92 -21.54 -15.20
CA ARG A 235 18.51 -21.87 -14.92
C ARG A 235 18.33 -22.48 -13.53
N ARG A 236 19.20 -23.40 -13.12
CA ARG A 236 19.16 -24.00 -11.77
C ARG A 236 19.35 -22.95 -10.68
N PHE A 237 20.36 -22.08 -10.82
CA PHE A 237 20.59 -21.00 -9.87
C PHE A 237 19.37 -20.07 -9.78
N ALA A 238 18.83 -19.64 -10.93
CA ALA A 238 17.64 -18.80 -10.96
C ALA A 238 16.41 -19.46 -10.30
N ALA A 239 16.22 -20.76 -10.50
CA ALA A 239 15.15 -21.52 -9.85
C ALA A 239 15.34 -21.59 -8.33
N ILE A 240 16.55 -21.87 -7.86
CA ILE A 240 16.88 -21.88 -6.42
C ILE A 240 16.65 -20.50 -5.80
N THR A 241 17.09 -19.44 -6.46
CA THR A 241 16.87 -18.06 -5.98
C THR A 241 15.39 -17.71 -5.95
N ALA A 242 14.63 -18.02 -7.00
CA ALA A 242 13.20 -17.79 -7.01
C ALA A 242 12.50 -18.56 -5.88
N ALA A 243 12.90 -19.82 -5.65
CA ALA A 243 12.41 -20.61 -4.52
C ALA A 243 12.75 -19.96 -3.17
N ALA A 244 13.98 -19.46 -2.99
CA ALA A 244 14.36 -18.76 -1.76
C ALA A 244 13.48 -17.52 -1.49
N PHE A 245 13.15 -16.73 -2.53
CA PHE A 245 12.22 -15.61 -2.40
C PHE A 245 10.79 -16.05 -2.09
N VAL A 246 10.34 -17.17 -2.66
CA VAL A 246 9.03 -17.76 -2.33
C VAL A 246 8.98 -18.15 -0.84
N LEU A 247 10.04 -18.78 -0.33
CA LEU A 247 10.11 -19.18 1.08
C LEU A 247 10.19 -17.95 2.01
N ALA A 248 10.83 -16.87 1.57
CA ALA A 248 10.94 -15.63 2.35
C ALA A 248 9.64 -14.82 2.40
N GLY A 249 8.80 -14.91 1.36
CA GLY A 249 7.53 -14.19 1.27
C GLY A 249 6.38 -14.83 2.07
N ILE A 250 6.44 -16.14 2.35
CA ILE A 250 5.42 -16.85 3.11
C ILE A 250 5.72 -16.73 4.61
N ASN A 251 4.87 -16.02 5.34
CA ASN A 251 4.83 -16.08 6.80
C ASN A 251 3.90 -17.21 7.24
N LEU A 252 4.41 -18.13 8.05
CA LEU A 252 3.60 -19.24 8.56
C LEU A 252 2.66 -18.81 9.67
N HIS A 253 3.07 -17.82 10.46
CA HIS A 253 2.25 -17.25 11.51
C HIS A 253 2.51 -15.75 11.59
N ALA A 254 1.52 -14.94 11.22
CA ALA A 254 1.69 -13.49 11.15
C ALA A 254 1.32 -12.78 12.46
N PHE A 255 0.59 -13.43 13.36
CA PHE A 255 0.07 -12.78 14.56
C PHE A 255 -0.25 -13.76 15.69
N VAL A 256 0.46 -13.68 16.83
CA VAL A 256 0.11 -14.42 18.07
C VAL A 256 -0.65 -13.49 19.00
N PRO A 257 -1.90 -13.82 19.38
CA PRO A 257 -2.62 -13.08 20.42
C PRO A 257 -1.80 -12.98 21.71
N GLY A 258 -1.69 -11.76 22.25
CA GLY A 258 -0.93 -11.51 23.48
C GLY A 258 0.53 -11.11 23.29
N GLU A 259 1.09 -11.20 22.07
CA GLU A 259 2.42 -10.66 21.77
C GLU A 259 2.34 -9.15 21.47
N ALA A 260 3.28 -8.38 22.02
CA ALA A 260 3.46 -6.98 21.65
C ALA A 260 4.06 -6.88 20.25
N GLY A 261 3.55 -5.97 19.42
CA GLY A 261 4.04 -5.73 18.07
C GLY A 261 4.47 -4.27 17.90
N ALA A 262 5.73 -4.05 17.51
CA ALA A 262 6.22 -2.77 17.01
C ALA A 262 5.95 -1.54 17.91
N GLY A 263 6.07 -1.71 19.23
CA GLY A 263 5.88 -0.62 20.21
C GLY A 263 4.43 -0.32 20.58
N LEU A 264 3.47 -1.10 20.08
CA LEU A 264 2.07 -1.07 20.52
C LEU A 264 1.85 -2.07 21.65
N SER A 265 0.89 -1.78 22.53
CA SER A 265 0.46 -2.76 23.53
C SER A 265 -0.17 -3.98 22.85
N PRO A 266 -0.05 -5.20 23.41
CA PRO A 266 -0.62 -6.40 22.82
C PRO A 266 -2.12 -6.29 22.51
N ALA A 267 -2.87 -5.60 23.37
CA ALA A 267 -4.30 -5.39 23.20
C ALA A 267 -4.61 -4.50 21.99
N VAL A 268 -3.89 -3.39 21.81
CA VAL A 268 -4.07 -2.49 20.67
C VAL A 268 -3.64 -3.18 19.38
N TYR A 269 -2.49 -3.84 19.38
CA TYR A 269 -1.99 -4.57 18.22
C TYR A 269 -3.00 -5.65 17.78
N GLY A 270 -3.44 -6.52 18.68
CA GLY A 270 -4.42 -7.56 18.38
C GLY A 270 -5.76 -7.02 17.91
N SER A 271 -6.24 -5.91 18.48
CA SER A 271 -7.49 -5.27 18.05
C SER A 271 -7.40 -4.73 16.62
N VAL A 272 -6.27 -4.11 16.25
CA VAL A 272 -6.02 -3.62 14.89
C VAL A 272 -5.99 -4.79 13.90
N VAL A 273 -5.28 -5.87 14.22
CA VAL A 273 -5.20 -7.07 13.37
C VAL A 273 -6.58 -7.68 13.16
N ALA A 274 -7.32 -7.93 14.25
CA ALA A 274 -8.63 -8.56 14.17
C ALA A 274 -9.66 -7.69 13.44
N LEU A 275 -9.62 -6.36 13.62
CA LEU A 275 -10.45 -5.42 12.89
C LEU A 275 -10.19 -5.51 11.37
N HIS A 276 -8.92 -5.41 10.96
CA HIS A 276 -8.56 -5.45 9.54
C HIS A 276 -8.81 -6.82 8.90
N ALA A 277 -8.54 -7.90 9.62
CA ALA A 277 -8.88 -9.25 9.16
C ALA A 277 -10.39 -9.42 8.97
N SER A 278 -11.22 -8.88 9.87
CA SER A 278 -12.68 -9.06 9.84
C SER A 278 -13.34 -8.54 8.56
N TYR A 279 -12.78 -7.49 7.94
CA TYR A 279 -13.27 -6.98 6.65
C TYR A 279 -13.14 -8.00 5.48
N LEU A 280 -12.24 -8.98 5.60
CA LEU A 280 -12.04 -10.02 4.60
C LEU A 280 -12.60 -11.36 5.08
N VAL A 281 -12.30 -11.73 6.32
CA VAL A 281 -12.68 -13.00 6.94
C VAL A 281 -14.20 -13.12 7.10
N GLY A 282 -14.90 -12.05 7.50
CA GLY A 282 -16.36 -12.07 7.68
C GLY A 282 -17.09 -12.44 6.39
N PRO A 283 -16.92 -11.66 5.30
CA PRO A 283 -17.48 -12.00 3.99
C PRO A 283 -17.05 -13.37 3.46
N ALA A 284 -15.77 -13.73 3.58
CA ALA A 284 -15.29 -15.04 3.12
C ALA A 284 -15.95 -16.19 3.89
N ASN A 285 -16.06 -16.08 5.21
CA ASN A 285 -16.75 -17.05 6.07
C ASN A 285 -18.24 -17.18 5.69
N GLN A 286 -18.90 -16.05 5.39
CA GLN A 286 -20.28 -16.05 4.92
C GLN A 286 -20.43 -16.89 3.64
N LEU A 287 -19.51 -16.76 2.66
CA LEU A 287 -19.51 -17.56 1.42
C LEU A 287 -19.15 -19.04 1.65
N VAL A 288 -18.24 -19.34 2.57
CA VAL A 288 -17.86 -20.72 2.92
C VAL A 288 -19.10 -21.49 3.37
N HIS A 289 -19.97 -20.87 4.18
CA HIS A 289 -21.15 -21.47 4.78
C HIS A 289 -22.46 -21.12 4.05
N GLY A 290 -22.42 -21.01 2.72
CA GLY A 290 -23.61 -20.97 1.87
C GLY A 290 -24.09 -19.58 1.44
N GLY A 291 -23.48 -18.50 1.94
CA GLY A 291 -23.68 -17.14 1.42
C GLY A 291 -23.27 -16.99 -0.04
N ARG A 292 -23.74 -15.91 -0.64
CA ARG A 292 -23.62 -15.59 -2.06
C ARG A 292 -23.22 -14.13 -2.25
N MET A 293 -22.07 -13.96 -2.90
CA MET A 293 -21.48 -12.64 -3.12
C MET A 293 -22.39 -11.78 -3.99
N LEU A 294 -22.64 -10.55 -3.55
CA LEU A 294 -23.59 -9.59 -4.14
C LEU A 294 -25.05 -10.07 -4.16
N VAL A 295 -25.43 -11.06 -3.37
CA VAL A 295 -26.85 -11.44 -3.16
C VAL A 295 -27.21 -11.20 -1.69
N ASP A 296 -26.49 -11.85 -0.78
CA ASP A 296 -26.63 -11.72 0.66
C ASP A 296 -25.33 -11.37 1.40
N THR A 297 -24.23 -11.31 0.66
CA THR A 297 -22.89 -11.05 1.17
C THR A 297 -22.26 -9.91 0.39
N VAL A 298 -21.67 -8.95 1.09
CA VAL A 298 -21.03 -7.77 0.48
C VAL A 298 -19.67 -7.54 1.14
N SER A 299 -18.75 -6.89 0.42
CA SER A 299 -17.43 -6.54 0.96
C SER A 299 -16.91 -5.28 0.30
N GLN A 300 -16.34 -4.40 1.11
CA GLN A 300 -15.65 -3.21 0.62
C GLN A 300 -14.41 -3.56 -0.22
N TYR A 301 -13.76 -4.69 0.07
CA TYR A 301 -12.51 -5.10 -0.57
C TYR A 301 -12.74 -5.94 -1.83
N GLY A 302 -13.97 -5.89 -2.37
CA GLY A 302 -14.30 -6.39 -3.70
C GLY A 302 -15.01 -7.75 -3.69
N VAL A 303 -15.01 -8.42 -4.84
CA VAL A 303 -15.86 -9.59 -5.10
C VAL A 303 -15.01 -10.84 -5.32
N ALA A 304 -14.26 -10.90 -6.42
CA ALA A 304 -13.48 -12.09 -6.76
C ALA A 304 -12.35 -12.34 -5.76
N GLY A 305 -11.81 -11.30 -5.12
CA GLY A 305 -10.85 -11.48 -4.03
C GLY A 305 -11.45 -12.20 -2.82
N VAL A 306 -12.72 -11.95 -2.49
CA VAL A 306 -13.42 -12.63 -1.38
C VAL A 306 -13.82 -14.04 -1.79
N ILE A 307 -14.25 -14.25 -3.03
CA ILE A 307 -14.53 -15.59 -3.58
C ILE A 307 -13.25 -16.45 -3.56
N ALA A 308 -12.11 -15.91 -3.97
CA ALA A 308 -10.82 -16.59 -3.92
C ALA A 308 -10.42 -16.93 -2.47
N LEU A 309 -10.63 -16.00 -1.52
CA LEU A 309 -10.37 -16.26 -0.11
C LEU A 309 -11.32 -17.32 0.48
N ALA A 310 -12.60 -17.32 0.11
CA ALA A 310 -13.54 -18.35 0.52
C ALA A 310 -13.16 -19.74 -0.03
N ALA A 311 -12.70 -19.82 -1.28
CA ALA A 311 -12.16 -21.05 -1.84
C ALA A 311 -10.91 -21.52 -1.08
N TRP A 312 -10.04 -20.59 -0.70
CA TRP A 312 -8.87 -20.87 0.15
C TRP A 312 -9.28 -21.41 1.52
N PHE A 313 -10.25 -20.81 2.20
CA PHE A 313 -10.75 -21.28 3.49
C PHE A 313 -11.40 -22.66 3.42
N ARG A 314 -12.03 -23.03 2.31
CA ARG A 314 -12.50 -24.41 2.09
C ARG A 314 -11.34 -25.41 1.97
N ALA A 315 -10.22 -24.98 1.40
CA ALA A 315 -9.06 -25.85 1.18
C ALA A 315 -8.19 -26.01 2.44
N VAL A 316 -7.96 -24.94 3.21
CA VAL A 316 -6.98 -24.90 4.31
C VAL A 316 -7.63 -24.70 5.69
N GLY A 317 -8.92 -24.37 5.74
CA GLY A 317 -9.62 -23.95 6.95
C GLY A 317 -9.66 -22.43 7.08
N GLY A 318 -10.70 -21.92 7.76
CA GLY A 318 -10.89 -20.48 7.98
C GLY A 318 -10.30 -20.02 9.31
N SER A 319 -9.26 -19.19 9.25
CA SER A 319 -8.64 -18.52 10.41
C SER A 319 -7.92 -17.23 9.99
N ILE A 320 -7.57 -16.38 10.95
CA ILE A 320 -6.75 -15.17 10.69
C ILE A 320 -5.36 -15.57 10.13
N ASP A 321 -4.78 -16.68 10.60
CA ASP A 321 -3.52 -17.18 10.07
C ASP A 321 -3.64 -17.76 8.67
N SER A 322 -4.72 -18.47 8.36
CA SER A 322 -4.95 -18.97 7.00
C SER A 322 -5.00 -17.80 6.00
N LEU A 323 -5.56 -16.66 6.40
CA LEU A 323 -5.55 -15.41 5.64
C LEU A 323 -4.12 -14.87 5.49
N ALA A 324 -3.30 -14.95 6.53
CA ALA A 324 -1.90 -14.55 6.48
C ALA A 324 -1.07 -15.40 5.49
N ILE A 325 -1.28 -16.72 5.47
CA ILE A 325 -0.64 -17.62 4.50
C ILE A 325 -1.08 -17.28 3.08
N PHE A 326 -2.37 -17.00 2.88
CA PHE A 326 -2.89 -16.59 1.59
C PHE A 326 -2.18 -15.33 1.06
N ASP A 327 -2.04 -14.29 1.88
CA ASP A 327 -1.28 -13.09 1.51
C ASP A 327 0.22 -13.37 1.32
N GLY A 328 0.79 -14.29 2.10
CA GLY A 328 2.16 -14.78 1.90
C GLY A 328 2.36 -15.45 0.54
N VAL A 329 1.42 -16.28 0.09
CA VAL A 329 1.44 -16.89 -1.25
C VAL A 329 1.36 -15.81 -2.33
N LEU A 330 0.45 -14.83 -2.19
CA LEU A 330 0.34 -13.71 -3.13
C LEU A 330 1.62 -12.86 -3.16
N THR A 331 2.25 -12.65 -2.00
CA THR A 331 3.53 -11.97 -1.86
C THR A 331 4.64 -12.71 -2.60
N SER A 332 4.72 -14.02 -2.44
CA SER A 332 5.68 -14.87 -3.13
C SER A 332 5.47 -14.88 -4.65
N LEU A 333 4.21 -14.89 -5.11
CA LEU A 333 3.91 -14.75 -6.54
C LEU A 333 4.36 -13.39 -7.08
N ALA A 334 4.19 -12.31 -6.31
CA ALA A 334 4.66 -10.98 -6.69
C ALA A 334 6.20 -10.88 -6.73
N LEU A 335 6.90 -11.53 -5.80
CA LEU A 335 8.36 -11.64 -5.81
C LEU A 335 8.87 -12.39 -7.05
N VAL A 336 8.22 -13.49 -7.40
CA VAL A 336 8.52 -14.25 -8.63
C VAL A 336 8.23 -13.41 -9.87
N ALA A 337 7.10 -12.69 -9.90
CA ALA A 337 6.77 -11.78 -10.99
C ALA A 337 7.83 -10.67 -11.13
N GLY A 338 8.28 -10.07 -10.03
CA GLY A 338 9.37 -9.09 -9.99
C GLY A 338 10.69 -9.66 -10.51
N TRP A 339 11.06 -10.87 -10.09
CA TRP A 339 12.25 -11.58 -10.59
C TRP A 339 12.21 -11.78 -12.10
N LEU A 340 11.10 -12.31 -12.61
CA LEU A 340 10.90 -12.58 -14.03
C LEU A 340 10.85 -11.29 -14.84
N LEU A 341 10.23 -10.23 -14.30
CA LEU A 341 10.18 -8.91 -14.93
C LEU A 341 11.58 -8.31 -15.08
N LEU A 342 12.37 -8.29 -13.99
CA LEU A 342 13.74 -7.77 -14.05
C LEU A 342 14.60 -8.62 -15.00
N TRP A 343 14.41 -9.94 -15.02
CA TRP A 343 15.09 -10.81 -15.96
C TRP A 343 14.72 -10.48 -17.41
N ALA A 344 13.42 -10.30 -17.71
CA ALA A 344 12.93 -9.95 -19.02
C ALA A 344 13.34 -8.54 -19.48
N ALA A 345 13.55 -7.63 -18.53
CA ALA A 345 14.13 -6.30 -18.76
C ALA A 345 15.66 -6.34 -18.96
N GLY A 346 16.29 -7.52 -18.89
CA GLY A 346 17.72 -7.71 -19.08
C GLY A 346 18.58 -7.31 -17.89
N VAL A 347 18.00 -7.15 -16.69
CA VAL A 347 18.75 -6.76 -15.49
C VAL A 347 19.71 -7.87 -15.08
N ARG A 348 20.98 -7.50 -14.84
CA ARG A 348 22.00 -8.47 -14.42
C ARG A 348 21.67 -9.07 -13.06
N LEU A 349 22.15 -10.30 -12.85
CA LEU A 349 21.81 -11.11 -11.67
C LEU A 349 22.05 -10.38 -10.34
N GLY A 350 23.18 -9.67 -10.20
CA GLY A 350 23.53 -8.94 -8.99
C GLY A 350 22.49 -7.86 -8.64
N PHE A 351 22.05 -7.06 -9.62
CA PHE A 351 21.01 -6.05 -9.40
C PHE A 351 19.64 -6.67 -9.10
N ARG A 352 19.31 -7.81 -9.72
CA ARG A 352 18.07 -8.55 -9.41
C ARG A 352 18.05 -9.04 -7.97
N LEU A 353 19.12 -9.69 -7.55
CA LEU A 353 19.28 -10.16 -6.18
C LEU A 353 19.24 -9.00 -5.20
N ALA A 354 19.98 -7.92 -5.45
CA ALA A 354 20.01 -6.75 -4.57
C ALA A 354 18.60 -6.14 -4.42
N ALA A 355 17.87 -5.95 -5.52
CA ALA A 355 16.54 -5.34 -5.50
C ALA A 355 15.52 -6.20 -4.74
N LEU A 356 15.47 -7.51 -5.00
CA LEU A 356 14.51 -8.40 -4.34
C LEU A 356 14.90 -8.72 -2.89
N SER A 357 16.19 -8.83 -2.58
CA SER A 357 16.64 -8.95 -1.19
C SER A 357 16.35 -7.68 -0.40
N PHE A 358 16.55 -6.49 -0.99
CA PHE A 358 16.13 -5.22 -0.39
C PHE A 358 14.63 -5.21 -0.14
N PHE A 359 13.83 -5.65 -1.12
CA PHE A 359 12.39 -5.81 -0.94
C PHE A 359 12.07 -6.74 0.23
N VAL A 360 12.61 -7.95 0.28
CA VAL A 360 12.32 -8.90 1.37
C VAL A 360 12.72 -8.33 2.73
N VAL A 361 13.95 -7.82 2.87
CA VAL A 361 14.47 -7.37 4.16
C VAL A 361 13.79 -6.10 4.63
N VAL A 362 13.74 -5.07 3.78
CA VAL A 362 13.25 -3.74 4.19
C VAL A 362 11.73 -3.67 4.07
N LEU A 363 11.18 -4.20 2.98
CA LEU A 363 9.77 -4.03 2.63
C LEU A 363 8.91 -5.20 3.13
N ALA A 364 9.36 -6.45 3.16
CA ALA A 364 8.53 -7.55 3.70
C ALA A 364 8.72 -7.74 5.22
N TRP A 365 9.96 -7.84 5.69
CA TRP A 365 10.29 -8.13 7.09
C TRP A 365 10.47 -6.88 7.95
N GLY A 366 10.84 -5.74 7.36
CA GLY A 366 11.03 -4.47 8.05
C GLY A 366 9.75 -3.75 8.47
N ARG A 367 8.60 -4.42 8.45
CA ARG A 367 7.29 -3.80 8.62
C ARG A 367 6.82 -3.78 10.06
N THR A 368 6.04 -2.76 10.40
CA THR A 368 5.31 -2.68 11.69
C THR A 368 4.30 -3.81 11.81
N PHE A 369 3.59 -4.09 10.72
CA PHE A 369 2.70 -5.24 10.58
C PHE A 369 3.33 -6.18 9.55
N PRO A 370 3.82 -7.36 9.94
CA PRO A 370 4.37 -8.34 9.01
C PRO A 370 3.42 -8.67 7.86
N VAL A 371 3.96 -9.21 6.76
CA VAL A 371 3.15 -9.78 5.67
C VAL A 371 2.13 -10.77 6.24
N GLY A 372 0.88 -10.67 5.79
CA GLY A 372 -0.24 -11.46 6.31
C GLY A 372 -0.98 -10.88 7.51
N THR A 373 -0.41 -9.92 8.26
CA THR A 373 -1.07 -9.33 9.43
C THR A 373 -2.18 -8.35 9.04
N ILE A 374 -1.91 -7.48 8.05
CA ILE A 374 -2.89 -6.56 7.46
C ILE A 374 -2.93 -6.83 5.94
N VAL A 375 -3.69 -7.85 5.54
CA VAL A 375 -3.74 -8.34 4.15
C VAL A 375 -4.25 -7.30 3.17
N GLN A 376 -5.12 -6.40 3.62
CA GLN A 376 -5.60 -5.27 2.84
C GLN A 376 -4.48 -4.27 2.45
N ASP A 377 -3.28 -4.34 3.01
CA ASP A 377 -2.17 -3.54 2.51
C ASP A 377 -1.33 -4.34 1.50
N GLY A 378 -1.56 -5.66 1.43
CA GLY A 378 -0.76 -6.66 0.74
C GLY A 378 -0.88 -6.75 -0.77
N PHE A 379 -0.22 -7.77 -1.30
CA PHE A 379 -0.36 -8.15 -2.70
C PHE A 379 -1.74 -8.69 -3.04
N TYR A 380 -2.59 -8.96 -2.03
CA TYR A 380 -4.02 -9.10 -2.20
C TYR A 380 -4.66 -7.94 -2.98
N ARG A 381 -4.24 -6.69 -2.75
CA ARG A 381 -4.73 -5.52 -3.52
C ARG A 381 -3.81 -5.11 -4.66
N PHE A 382 -2.50 -5.21 -4.43
CA PHE A 382 -1.49 -4.61 -5.30
C PHE A 382 -0.77 -5.63 -6.21
N GLY A 383 -1.10 -6.93 -6.16
CA GLY A 383 -0.38 -7.98 -6.90
C GLY A 383 -0.70 -8.08 -8.38
N LEU A 384 -1.98 -8.02 -8.77
CA LEU A 384 -2.40 -8.24 -10.16
C LEU A 384 -1.76 -7.30 -11.19
N PRO A 385 -1.57 -5.99 -10.91
CA PRO A 385 -0.86 -5.11 -11.84
C PRO A 385 0.55 -5.59 -12.16
N LEU A 386 1.29 -6.12 -11.18
CA LEU A 386 2.65 -6.62 -11.40
C LEU A 386 2.67 -7.90 -12.24
N VAL A 387 1.71 -8.82 -12.01
CA VAL A 387 1.54 -10.02 -12.82
C VAL A 387 1.26 -9.65 -14.27
N LEU A 388 0.38 -8.68 -14.50
CA LEU A 388 0.08 -8.14 -15.84
C LEU A 388 1.36 -7.58 -16.49
N ILE A 389 2.09 -6.70 -15.79
CA ILE A 389 3.31 -6.07 -16.31
C ILE A 389 4.34 -7.12 -16.70
N CYS A 390 4.56 -8.09 -15.82
CA CYS A 390 5.47 -9.21 -16.06
C CYS A 390 5.06 -10.02 -17.29
N ALA A 391 3.79 -10.40 -17.41
CA ALA A 391 3.27 -11.16 -18.54
C ALA A 391 3.43 -10.42 -19.89
N VAL A 392 3.16 -9.10 -19.94
CA VAL A 392 3.37 -8.30 -21.16
C VAL A 392 4.84 -8.24 -21.53
N VAL A 393 5.72 -7.97 -20.57
CA VAL A 393 7.16 -7.83 -20.86
C VAL A 393 7.76 -9.18 -21.28
N LEU A 394 7.37 -10.28 -20.65
CA LEU A 394 7.78 -11.63 -21.05
C LEU A 394 7.30 -12.01 -22.45
N ASP A 395 6.04 -11.70 -22.78
CA ASP A 395 5.47 -11.93 -24.12
C ASP A 395 6.27 -11.20 -25.19
N ARG A 396 6.55 -9.91 -24.94
CA ARG A 396 7.25 -9.04 -25.89
C ARG A 396 8.72 -9.34 -26.04
N ALA A 397 9.35 -9.83 -24.98
CA ALA A 397 10.73 -10.27 -25.03
C ALA A 397 10.89 -11.69 -25.61
N GLY A 398 9.79 -12.43 -25.83
CA GLY A 398 9.82 -13.77 -26.39
C GLY A 398 10.40 -14.82 -25.43
N TYR A 399 10.36 -14.56 -24.12
CA TYR A 399 10.97 -15.42 -23.10
C TYR A 399 10.04 -16.51 -22.56
N ALA A 400 8.75 -16.47 -22.90
CA ALA A 400 7.76 -17.45 -22.50
C ALA A 400 6.87 -17.84 -23.69
N PRO A 401 6.24 -19.03 -23.67
CA PRO A 401 5.28 -19.43 -24.70
C PRO A 401 4.15 -18.40 -24.80
N ARG A 402 3.88 -17.92 -26.02
CA ARG A 402 2.86 -16.88 -26.28
C ARG A 402 1.48 -17.24 -25.75
N TRP A 403 1.11 -18.52 -25.77
CA TRP A 403 -0.18 -18.95 -25.23
C TRP A 403 -0.24 -18.73 -23.71
N ALA A 404 0.84 -19.03 -22.99
CA ALA A 404 0.88 -18.92 -21.53
C ALA A 404 0.82 -17.44 -21.10
N THR A 405 1.62 -16.58 -21.73
CA THR A 405 1.59 -15.13 -21.45
C THR A 405 0.24 -14.52 -21.80
N ARG A 406 -0.33 -14.83 -22.97
CA ARG A 406 -1.65 -14.32 -23.38
C ARG A 406 -2.77 -14.81 -22.48
N THR A 407 -2.77 -16.07 -22.08
CA THR A 407 -3.74 -16.59 -21.10
C THR A 407 -3.61 -15.85 -19.77
N THR A 408 -2.39 -15.67 -19.26
CA THR A 408 -2.15 -14.89 -18.04
C THR A 408 -2.68 -13.45 -18.18
N LEU A 409 -2.44 -12.78 -19.31
CA LEU A 409 -2.95 -11.43 -19.56
C LEU A 409 -4.49 -11.38 -19.53
N VAL A 410 -5.15 -12.28 -20.27
CA VAL A 410 -6.61 -12.35 -20.34
C VAL A 410 -7.20 -12.63 -18.96
N VAL A 411 -6.65 -13.61 -18.24
CA VAL A 411 -7.10 -13.99 -16.90
C VAL A 411 -6.87 -12.85 -15.92
N THR A 412 -5.69 -12.23 -15.89
CA THR A 412 -5.39 -11.12 -14.98
C THR A 412 -6.31 -9.92 -15.23
N LEU A 413 -6.53 -9.52 -16.49
CA LEU A 413 -7.46 -8.44 -16.82
C LEU A 413 -8.89 -8.78 -16.41
N ALA A 414 -9.39 -9.96 -16.78
CA ALA A 414 -10.75 -10.39 -16.47
C ALA A 414 -10.99 -10.52 -14.96
N VAL A 415 -10.07 -11.15 -14.24
CA VAL A 415 -10.15 -11.29 -12.78
C VAL A 415 -10.05 -9.92 -12.10
N SER A 416 -9.15 -9.04 -12.55
CA SER A 416 -8.99 -7.71 -11.95
C SER A 416 -10.28 -6.89 -11.99
N ALA A 417 -11.07 -7.01 -13.08
CA ALA A 417 -12.32 -6.29 -13.28
C ALA A 417 -13.38 -6.59 -12.20
N VAL A 418 -13.35 -7.80 -11.65
CA VAL A 418 -14.25 -8.24 -10.59
C VAL A 418 -13.53 -8.45 -9.26
N TRP A 419 -12.22 -8.21 -9.17
CA TRP A 419 -11.44 -8.39 -7.94
C TRP A 419 -11.82 -7.36 -6.89
N SER A 420 -11.50 -6.10 -7.17
CA SER A 420 -11.88 -4.88 -6.43
C SER A 420 -11.71 -3.68 -7.36
N LEU A 421 -12.40 -2.56 -7.09
CA LEU A 421 -12.25 -1.35 -7.92
C LEU A 421 -10.80 -0.86 -7.98
N GLU A 422 -10.09 -0.86 -6.86
CA GLU A 422 -8.71 -0.37 -6.80
C GLU A 422 -7.77 -1.26 -7.60
N THR A 423 -7.86 -2.58 -7.43
CA THR A 423 -7.04 -3.52 -8.19
C THR A 423 -7.36 -3.42 -9.67
N PHE A 424 -8.63 -3.23 -10.04
CA PHE A 424 -9.05 -3.00 -11.42
C PHE A 424 -8.45 -1.70 -12.00
N ALA A 425 -8.54 -0.59 -11.26
CA ALA A 425 -8.03 0.71 -11.67
C ALA A 425 -6.51 0.66 -11.89
N LEU A 426 -5.77 0.10 -10.92
CA LEU A 426 -4.33 -0.05 -11.02
C LEU A 426 -3.94 -0.95 -12.20
N THR A 427 -4.62 -2.08 -12.38
CA THR A 427 -4.34 -3.01 -13.49
C THR A 427 -4.64 -2.36 -14.84
N THR A 428 -5.73 -1.60 -14.94
CA THR A 428 -6.13 -0.86 -16.14
C THR A 428 -5.11 0.23 -16.49
N ILE A 429 -4.69 1.01 -15.50
CA ILE A 429 -3.68 2.05 -15.67
C ILE A 429 -2.34 1.45 -16.12
N SER A 430 -1.92 0.32 -15.53
CA SER A 430 -0.73 -0.43 -15.98
C SER A 430 -0.86 -1.00 -17.39
N TRP A 431 -2.05 -1.48 -17.78
CA TRP A 431 -2.31 -1.97 -19.13
C TRP A 431 -2.14 -0.86 -20.19
N PHE A 432 -2.76 0.29 -19.95
CA PHE A 432 -2.67 1.42 -20.87
C PHE A 432 -1.30 2.11 -20.88
N ALA A 433 -0.47 1.92 -19.85
CA ALA A 433 0.92 2.36 -19.87
C ALA A 433 1.71 1.74 -21.05
N PHE A 434 1.37 0.52 -21.47
CA PHE A 434 1.98 -0.09 -22.66
C PHE A 434 1.51 0.56 -23.96
N ALA A 435 0.24 0.98 -24.05
CA ALA A 435 -0.24 1.74 -25.20
C ALA A 435 0.43 3.12 -25.29
N LEU A 436 0.60 3.79 -24.15
CA LEU A 436 1.38 5.02 -24.02
C LEU A 436 2.83 4.83 -24.47
N PHE A 437 3.47 3.73 -24.06
CA PHE A 437 4.82 3.39 -24.52
C PHE A 437 4.88 3.22 -26.04
N GLU A 438 3.96 2.46 -26.65
CA GLU A 438 3.98 2.23 -28.10
C GLU A 438 3.70 3.53 -28.89
N LEU A 439 2.89 4.44 -28.34
CA LEU A 439 2.70 5.80 -28.90
C LEU A 439 3.96 6.66 -28.77
N ALA A 440 4.71 6.53 -27.68
CA ALA A 440 5.94 7.25 -27.45
C ALA A 440 7.12 6.72 -28.29
N ALA A 441 7.24 5.40 -28.42
CA ALA A 441 8.34 4.73 -29.09
C ALA A 441 8.13 4.59 -30.61
N GLY A 442 6.88 4.54 -31.08
CA GLY A 442 6.54 4.24 -32.47
C GLY A 442 6.93 5.34 -33.46
N GLU A 443 7.58 4.95 -34.55
CA GLU A 443 7.88 5.84 -35.69
C GLU A 443 6.61 6.15 -36.50
N CYS A 444 5.66 5.21 -36.55
CA CYS A 444 4.40 5.37 -37.27
C CYS A 444 3.21 5.55 -36.31
N ARG A 445 2.67 6.76 -36.24
CA ARG A 445 1.50 7.10 -35.41
C ARG A 445 0.29 6.21 -35.70
N SER A 446 0.07 5.80 -36.95
CA SER A 446 -1.06 4.93 -37.32
C SER A 446 -0.94 3.53 -36.71
N ALA A 447 0.28 2.96 -36.66
CA ALA A 447 0.53 1.67 -36.05
C ALA A 447 0.32 1.72 -34.54
N ALA A 448 0.77 2.79 -33.89
CA ALA A 448 0.57 2.99 -32.46
C ALA A 448 -0.91 3.22 -32.10
N LEU A 449 -1.67 3.96 -32.91
CA LEU A 449 -3.12 4.11 -32.74
C LEU A 449 -3.87 2.79 -32.93
N ARG A 450 -3.50 1.99 -33.95
CA ARG A 450 -4.04 0.62 -34.11
C ARG A 450 -3.74 -0.25 -32.90
N TYR A 451 -2.52 -0.15 -32.36
CA TYR A 451 -2.16 -0.85 -31.13
C TYR A 451 -3.03 -0.42 -29.94
N ALA A 452 -3.17 0.89 -29.71
CA ALA A 452 -4.01 1.42 -28.64
C ALA A 452 -5.47 0.97 -28.78
N PHE A 453 -6.02 0.99 -30.00
CA PHE A 453 -7.36 0.50 -30.27
C PHE A 453 -7.51 -1.00 -30.00
N ASN A 454 -6.55 -1.83 -30.43
CA ASN A 454 -6.55 -3.26 -30.14
C ASN A 454 -6.38 -3.54 -28.64
N ALA A 455 -5.57 -2.75 -27.94
CA ALA A 455 -5.42 -2.84 -26.49
C ALA A 455 -6.72 -2.48 -25.75
N LEU A 456 -7.45 -1.46 -26.22
CA LEU A 456 -8.77 -1.10 -25.71
C LEU A 456 -9.80 -2.21 -25.96
N ARG A 457 -9.83 -2.80 -27.17
CA ARG A 457 -10.73 -3.92 -27.49
C ARG A 457 -10.47 -5.14 -26.62
N LEU A 458 -9.20 -5.51 -26.44
CA LEU A 458 -8.83 -6.63 -25.57
C LEU A 458 -9.21 -6.36 -24.12
N TRP A 459 -8.92 -5.15 -23.61
CA TRP A 459 -9.32 -4.74 -22.27
C TRP A 459 -10.84 -4.84 -22.08
N ALA A 460 -11.63 -4.27 -23.00
CA ALA A 460 -13.09 -4.31 -22.93
C ALA A 460 -13.63 -5.75 -22.98
N ALA A 461 -13.08 -6.60 -23.85
CA ALA A 461 -13.45 -8.01 -23.93
C ALA A 461 -13.13 -8.78 -22.65
N CYS A 462 -11.95 -8.56 -22.04
CA CYS A 462 -11.58 -9.17 -20.78
C CYS A 462 -12.45 -8.71 -19.61
N VAL A 463 -12.76 -7.40 -19.54
CA VAL A 463 -13.67 -6.84 -18.54
C VAL A 463 -15.06 -7.47 -18.67
N ALA A 464 -15.61 -7.51 -19.89
CA ALA A 464 -16.88 -8.16 -20.16
C ALA A 464 -16.86 -9.64 -19.75
N LEU A 465 -15.81 -10.38 -20.12
CA LEU A 465 -15.63 -11.77 -19.75
C LEU A 465 -15.61 -11.97 -18.22
N GLY A 466 -14.89 -11.14 -17.48
CA GLY A 466 -14.82 -11.21 -16.02
C GLY A 466 -16.19 -11.01 -15.36
N HIS A 467 -16.92 -9.98 -15.78
CA HIS A 467 -18.28 -9.72 -15.27
C HIS A 467 -19.28 -10.80 -15.69
N LEU A 468 -19.23 -11.29 -16.93
CA LEU A 468 -20.09 -12.38 -17.40
C LEU A 468 -19.82 -13.68 -16.64
N ALA A 469 -18.54 -14.00 -16.37
CA ALA A 469 -18.17 -15.15 -15.56
C ALA A 469 -18.70 -15.03 -14.13
N LEU A 470 -18.64 -13.84 -13.53
CA LEU A 470 -19.23 -13.61 -12.20
C LEU A 470 -20.76 -13.74 -12.24
N VAL A 471 -21.43 -13.16 -13.24
CA VAL A 471 -22.89 -13.28 -13.40
C VAL A 471 -23.29 -14.75 -13.53
N ALA A 472 -22.62 -15.51 -14.40
CA ALA A 472 -22.87 -16.93 -14.57
C ALA A 472 -22.64 -17.70 -13.26
N TYR A 473 -21.54 -17.42 -12.55
CA TYR A 473 -21.26 -18.03 -11.26
C TYR A 473 -22.35 -17.71 -10.22
N THR A 474 -22.81 -16.46 -10.12
CA THR A 474 -23.87 -16.07 -9.18
C THR A 474 -25.20 -16.71 -9.54
N ILE A 475 -25.59 -16.78 -10.82
CA ILE A 475 -26.82 -17.46 -11.25
C ILE A 475 -26.74 -18.95 -10.92
N ILE A 476 -25.64 -19.63 -11.27
CA ILE A 476 -25.47 -21.07 -11.02
C ILE A 476 -25.51 -21.37 -9.51
N SER A 477 -24.91 -20.50 -8.69
CA SER A 477 -24.79 -20.75 -7.25
C SER A 477 -26.00 -20.29 -6.43
N ALA A 478 -26.69 -19.22 -6.84
CA ALA A 478 -27.72 -18.53 -6.06
C ALA A 478 -29.10 -18.52 -6.72
N GLY A 479 -29.21 -18.81 -8.03
CA GLY A 479 -30.45 -18.64 -8.79
C GLY A 479 -30.84 -17.17 -9.01
N GLU A 480 -29.97 -16.22 -8.67
CA GLU A 480 -30.21 -14.77 -8.76
C GLU A 480 -29.08 -14.07 -9.52
N LEU A 481 -29.37 -12.85 -10.01
CA LEU A 481 -28.34 -11.96 -10.56
C LEU A 481 -27.56 -11.27 -9.43
N PRO A 482 -26.27 -10.96 -9.65
CA PRO A 482 -25.50 -10.18 -8.68
C PRO A 482 -26.04 -8.74 -8.58
N ARG A 483 -26.29 -8.28 -7.35
CA ARG A 483 -26.80 -6.93 -7.04
C ARG A 483 -25.65 -5.94 -6.93
N TRP A 484 -25.13 -5.50 -8.07
CA TRP A 484 -24.02 -4.55 -8.16
C TRP A 484 -24.27 -3.23 -7.44
N SER A 485 -25.53 -2.82 -7.32
CA SER A 485 -25.96 -1.65 -6.54
C SER A 485 -25.46 -1.66 -5.10
N LEU A 486 -25.33 -2.85 -4.47
CA LEU A 486 -24.74 -2.99 -3.14
C LEU A 486 -23.25 -2.57 -3.13
N TYR A 487 -22.49 -3.02 -4.13
CA TYR A 487 -21.07 -2.66 -4.27
C TYR A 487 -20.88 -1.20 -4.69
N LEU A 488 -21.71 -0.69 -5.61
CA LEU A 488 -21.69 0.72 -6.01
C LEU A 488 -22.06 1.65 -4.86
N ALA A 489 -22.95 1.24 -3.96
CA ALA A 489 -23.28 1.99 -2.76
C ALA A 489 -22.10 2.04 -1.77
N PHE A 490 -21.34 0.95 -1.62
CA PHE A 490 -20.04 0.98 -0.93
C PHE A 490 -19.07 1.98 -1.55
N LEU A 491 -18.87 1.89 -2.86
CA LEU A 491 -17.95 2.79 -3.57
C LEU A 491 -18.37 4.24 -3.44
N ARG A 492 -19.67 4.53 -3.49
CA ARG A 492 -20.20 5.87 -3.24
C ARG A 492 -19.91 6.34 -1.82
N ALA A 493 -20.17 5.49 -0.82
CA ALA A 493 -19.92 5.80 0.58
C ALA A 493 -18.43 6.08 0.85
N PHE A 494 -17.55 5.33 0.17
CA PHE A 494 -16.09 5.41 0.32
C PHE A 494 -15.44 6.55 -0.47
N LEU A 495 -15.87 6.78 -1.72
CA LEU A 495 -15.28 7.78 -2.61
C LEU A 495 -15.91 9.17 -2.48
N ALA A 496 -17.17 9.25 -2.07
CA ALA A 496 -17.96 10.49 -2.09
C ALA A 496 -18.85 10.70 -0.85
N GLY A 497 -18.79 9.82 0.14
CA GLY A 497 -19.56 9.91 1.39
C GLY A 497 -18.65 10.08 2.61
N ASP A 498 -19.24 10.08 3.80
CA ASP A 498 -18.56 10.37 5.08
C ASP A 498 -17.33 9.48 5.40
N LEU A 499 -17.14 8.37 4.67
CA LEU A 499 -15.98 7.47 4.86
C LEU A 499 -14.76 7.89 4.05
N SER A 500 -14.91 8.76 3.05
CA SER A 500 -13.77 9.40 2.40
C SER A 500 -12.97 10.26 3.37
N GLU A 501 -13.56 10.59 4.53
CA GLU A 501 -12.92 11.39 5.56
C GLU A 501 -12.12 10.54 6.54
N LEU A 502 -12.17 9.20 6.52
CA LEU A 502 -11.32 8.32 7.34
C LEU A 502 -9.91 8.22 6.74
N THR A 503 -9.21 9.34 6.76
CA THR A 503 -7.85 9.51 6.27
C THR A 503 -7.00 10.11 7.38
N TYR A 504 -5.68 9.99 7.30
CA TYR A 504 -4.77 10.56 8.28
C TYR A 504 -4.05 11.77 7.67
N ASP A 505 -3.38 12.60 8.46
CA ASP A 505 -2.47 13.63 7.89
C ASP A 505 -1.11 12.97 7.63
N PHE A 506 -0.39 13.34 6.56
CA PHE A 506 1.00 12.89 6.45
C PHE A 506 1.81 13.42 7.61
N ALA A 507 2.71 12.58 8.14
CA ALA A 507 3.83 13.14 8.87
C ALA A 507 4.54 14.13 7.94
N LYS A 508 4.76 15.37 8.43
CA LYS A 508 5.51 16.43 7.71
C LYS A 508 6.84 15.92 7.12
N TRP A 509 7.38 14.84 7.68
CA TRP A 509 8.62 14.18 7.29
C TRP A 509 8.42 12.68 7.05
N SER A 510 7.54 12.35 6.12
CA SER A 510 7.27 10.95 5.73
C SER A 510 8.22 10.48 4.61
N PRO A 511 8.77 9.25 4.67
CA PRO A 511 9.50 8.64 3.55
C PRO A 511 8.70 8.56 2.25
N GLY A 512 7.36 8.60 2.33
CA GLY A 512 6.53 8.62 1.14
C GLY A 512 6.66 9.90 0.34
N VAL A 513 6.96 11.05 0.93
CA VAL A 513 7.22 12.29 0.15
C VAL A 513 8.42 12.09 -0.78
N ALA A 514 9.50 11.49 -0.26
CA ALA A 514 10.69 11.17 -1.06
C ALA A 514 10.37 10.14 -2.16
N LEU A 515 9.56 9.13 -1.85
CA LEU A 515 9.12 8.14 -2.83
C LEU A 515 8.25 8.76 -3.94
N GLY A 516 7.31 9.63 -3.59
CA GLY A 516 6.48 10.36 -4.53
C GLY A 516 7.34 11.22 -5.46
N ALA A 517 8.26 12.00 -4.90
CA ALA A 517 9.24 12.77 -5.66
C ALA A 517 10.04 11.89 -6.63
N ALA A 518 10.47 10.71 -6.19
CA ALA A 518 11.18 9.76 -7.04
C ALA A 518 10.32 9.20 -8.19
N TYR A 519 9.01 8.98 -7.97
CA TYR A 519 8.10 8.60 -9.05
C TYR A 519 7.88 9.73 -10.06
N VAL A 520 7.70 10.97 -9.60
CA VAL A 520 7.55 12.10 -10.53
C VAL A 520 8.84 12.33 -11.30
N ALA A 521 10.00 12.16 -10.65
CA ALA A 521 11.31 12.17 -11.30
C ALA A 521 11.40 11.13 -12.41
N GLN A 522 11.03 9.88 -12.09
CA GLN A 522 11.04 8.78 -13.03
C GLN A 522 10.12 9.06 -14.24
N ALA A 523 8.90 9.53 -14.01
CA ALA A 523 7.96 9.88 -15.07
C ALA A 523 8.49 11.02 -15.96
N THR A 524 9.11 12.03 -15.35
CA THR A 524 9.72 13.17 -16.04
C THR A 524 10.85 12.73 -16.96
N VAL A 525 11.76 11.88 -16.47
CA VAL A 525 12.85 11.31 -17.28
C VAL A 525 12.29 10.48 -18.43
N LEU A 526 11.28 9.64 -18.20
CA LEU A 526 10.66 8.84 -19.26
C LEU A 526 9.98 9.70 -20.32
N ALA A 527 9.29 10.79 -19.93
CA ALA A 527 8.68 11.73 -20.86
C ALA A 527 9.74 12.40 -21.75
N VAL A 528 10.87 12.81 -21.17
CA VAL A 528 11.98 13.41 -21.92
C VAL A 528 12.64 12.38 -22.86
N VAL A 529 12.85 11.14 -22.42
CA VAL A 529 13.37 10.06 -23.27
C VAL A 529 12.41 9.74 -24.43
N ALA A 530 11.11 9.70 -24.17
CA ALA A 530 10.08 9.50 -25.18
C ALA A 530 9.98 10.62 -26.21
N ARG A 531 10.34 11.85 -25.82
CA ARG A 531 10.35 12.99 -26.74
C ARG A 531 11.65 13.05 -27.54
N ASP A 532 12.79 12.96 -26.86
CA ASP A 532 14.09 13.38 -27.40
C ASP A 532 14.99 12.19 -27.79
N ALA A 533 14.64 10.98 -27.36
CA ALA A 533 15.45 9.77 -27.56
C ALA A 533 14.62 8.56 -28.02
N ARG A 534 13.62 8.77 -28.89
CA ARG A 534 12.74 7.70 -29.42
C ARG A 534 13.48 6.51 -30.00
N HIS A 535 14.58 6.73 -30.71
CA HIS A 535 15.39 5.65 -31.25
C HIS A 535 16.00 4.75 -30.17
N ALA A 536 16.27 5.28 -28.97
CA ALA A 536 16.71 4.47 -27.84
C ALA A 536 15.60 3.55 -27.34
N LEU A 537 14.35 4.04 -27.31
CA LEU A 537 13.17 3.24 -26.98
C LEU A 537 12.94 2.11 -27.99
N ALA A 538 13.13 2.40 -29.28
CA ALA A 538 12.95 1.42 -30.35
C ALA A 538 14.03 0.31 -30.34
N ARG A 539 15.27 0.66 -29.97
CA ARG A 539 16.42 -0.27 -30.00
C ARG A 539 16.40 -1.31 -28.87
N ASP A 540 16.04 -0.91 -27.65
CA ASP A 540 15.98 -1.81 -26.48
C ASP A 540 14.64 -1.62 -25.74
N PRO A 541 13.52 -2.08 -26.32
CA PRO A 541 12.19 -1.67 -25.85
C PRO A 541 11.78 -2.33 -24.53
N SER A 542 12.32 -3.50 -24.17
CA SER A 542 11.90 -4.25 -22.99
C SER A 542 12.11 -3.50 -21.65
N PRO A 543 13.31 -2.98 -21.32
CA PRO A 543 13.51 -2.21 -20.09
C PRO A 543 12.65 -0.96 -20.05
N TYR A 544 12.48 -0.25 -21.17
CA TYR A 544 11.65 0.96 -21.19
C TYR A 544 10.15 0.65 -21.09
N ARG A 545 9.65 -0.43 -21.70
CA ARG A 545 8.27 -0.92 -21.48
C ARG A 545 8.01 -1.20 -20.01
N ALA A 546 8.93 -1.91 -19.36
CA ALA A 546 8.86 -2.19 -17.93
C ALA A 546 8.87 -0.91 -17.10
N LEU A 547 9.77 0.05 -17.41
CA LEU A 547 9.86 1.33 -16.71
C LEU A 547 8.59 2.18 -16.86
N PHE A 548 8.01 2.27 -18.07
CA PHE A 548 6.74 2.96 -18.29
C PHE A 548 5.63 2.35 -17.44
N ALA A 549 5.47 1.03 -17.48
CA ALA A 549 4.42 0.36 -16.75
C ALA A 549 4.61 0.42 -15.22
N LEU A 550 5.85 0.24 -14.73
CA LEU A 550 6.19 0.38 -13.30
C LEU A 550 6.05 1.82 -12.79
N SER A 551 6.41 2.82 -13.60
CA SER A 551 6.18 4.23 -13.28
C SER A 551 4.70 4.53 -13.11
N THR A 552 3.90 4.13 -14.10
CA THR A 552 2.46 4.40 -14.11
C THR A 552 1.74 3.61 -13.01
N TYR A 553 2.14 2.36 -12.79
CA TYR A 553 1.68 1.55 -11.66
C TYR A 553 2.05 2.19 -10.31
N GLY A 554 3.31 2.60 -10.14
CA GLY A 554 3.81 3.19 -8.91
C GLY A 554 3.20 4.55 -8.60
N LEU A 555 2.94 5.38 -9.61
CA LEU A 555 2.14 6.59 -9.43
C LEU A 555 0.72 6.25 -8.98
N GLY A 556 0.08 5.27 -9.62
CA GLY A 556 -1.27 4.82 -9.24
C GLY A 556 -1.34 4.31 -7.80
N THR A 557 -0.37 3.52 -7.34
CA THR A 557 -0.32 3.08 -5.93
C THR A 557 0.09 4.19 -4.99
N PHE A 558 0.89 5.16 -5.45
CA PHE A 558 1.24 6.33 -4.65
C PHE A 558 0.03 7.20 -4.36
N TYR A 559 -0.94 7.30 -5.27
CA TYR A 559 -2.21 7.95 -4.98
C TYR A 559 -2.92 7.33 -3.77
N TYR A 560 -2.82 6.00 -3.57
CA TYR A 560 -3.39 5.36 -2.37
C TYR A 560 -2.68 5.81 -1.09
N MET A 561 -1.35 5.98 -1.13
CA MET A 561 -0.61 6.55 0.00
C MET A 561 -1.04 7.99 0.24
N VAL A 562 -1.17 8.81 -0.82
CA VAL A 562 -1.70 10.18 -0.77
C VAL A 562 -3.10 10.22 -0.18
N ASP A 563 -3.97 9.29 -0.56
CA ASP A 563 -5.36 9.22 -0.12
C ASP A 563 -5.49 8.79 1.34
N ARG A 564 -4.64 7.87 1.81
CA ARG A 564 -4.81 7.27 3.16
C ARG A 564 -3.86 7.81 4.22
N SER A 565 -2.75 8.40 3.83
CA SER A 565 -1.72 8.94 4.72
C SER A 565 -1.15 7.95 5.73
N LEU A 566 -1.17 6.67 5.37
CA LEU A 566 -0.70 5.57 6.21
C LEU A 566 0.76 5.23 5.86
N GLU A 567 1.69 5.62 6.74
CA GLU A 567 3.12 5.34 6.53
C GLU A 567 3.43 3.84 6.42
N HIS A 568 2.62 2.99 7.04
CA HIS A 568 2.81 1.53 6.96
C HIS A 568 2.51 0.95 5.57
N VAL A 569 1.86 1.70 4.67
CA VAL A 569 1.57 1.30 3.29
C VAL A 569 2.69 1.67 2.31
N ILE A 570 3.59 2.61 2.70
CA ILE A 570 4.75 3.05 1.87
C ILE A 570 5.51 1.86 1.31
N VAL A 571 5.62 0.80 2.10
CA VAL A 571 6.26 -0.46 1.76
C VAL A 571 5.79 -1.04 0.41
N TYR A 572 4.49 -1.04 0.16
CA TYR A 572 3.91 -1.60 -1.07
C TYR A 572 4.00 -0.64 -2.23
N VAL A 573 3.85 0.64 -1.93
CA VAL A 573 4.02 1.72 -2.89
C VAL A 573 5.48 1.82 -3.33
N ALA A 574 6.45 1.42 -2.50
CA ALA A 574 7.87 1.42 -2.84
C ALA A 574 8.26 0.27 -3.78
N HIS A 575 7.46 -0.79 -3.86
CA HIS A 575 7.79 -1.96 -4.66
C HIS A 575 8.03 -1.66 -6.15
N PRO A 576 7.09 -1.00 -6.88
CA PRO A 576 7.34 -0.63 -8.27
C PRO A 576 8.62 0.19 -8.45
N PHE A 577 8.93 1.07 -7.49
CA PHE A 577 10.13 1.89 -7.50
C PHE A 577 11.40 1.08 -7.31
N VAL A 578 11.43 0.10 -6.40
CA VAL A 578 12.60 -0.78 -6.22
C VAL A 578 12.91 -1.55 -7.50
N LEU A 579 11.86 -2.05 -8.19
CA LEU A 579 12.02 -2.73 -9.47
C LEU A 579 12.50 -1.77 -10.57
N SER A 580 11.93 -0.57 -10.66
CA SER A 580 12.34 0.41 -11.67
C SER A 580 13.75 0.95 -11.42
N ALA A 581 14.14 1.16 -10.16
CA ALA A 581 15.49 1.57 -9.78
C ALA A 581 16.53 0.54 -10.23
N ALA A 582 16.25 -0.77 -10.08
CA ALA A 582 17.13 -1.82 -10.57
C ALA A 582 17.30 -1.79 -12.10
N ILE A 583 16.22 -1.50 -12.84
CA ILE A 583 16.27 -1.34 -14.30
C ILE A 583 17.06 -0.08 -14.68
N TRP A 584 16.86 1.04 -13.99
CA TRP A 584 17.63 2.27 -14.23
C TRP A 584 19.11 2.10 -13.94
N LEU A 585 19.47 1.43 -12.84
CA LEU A 585 20.87 1.12 -12.51
C LEU A 585 21.51 0.22 -13.57
N GLU A 586 20.77 -0.77 -14.09
CA GLU A 586 21.24 -1.58 -15.21
C GLU A 586 21.46 -0.74 -16.47
N LEU A 587 20.48 0.09 -16.86
CA LEU A 587 20.60 0.97 -18.02
C LEU A 587 21.78 1.92 -17.88
N ALA A 588 21.97 2.51 -16.70
CA ALA A 588 23.11 3.38 -16.39
C ALA A 588 24.44 2.62 -16.53
N ALA A 589 24.54 1.41 -15.98
CA ALA A 589 25.73 0.58 -16.04
C ALA A 589 26.12 0.16 -17.47
N ARG A 590 25.17 0.12 -18.40
CA ARG A 590 25.40 -0.17 -19.82
C ARG A 590 25.96 1.03 -20.60
N THR A 591 25.86 2.24 -20.07
CA THR A 591 26.31 3.44 -20.80
C THR A 591 27.84 3.54 -20.84
N SER A 592 28.38 3.99 -21.98
CA SER A 592 29.83 4.20 -22.15
C SER A 592 30.38 5.27 -21.20
N VAL A 593 29.55 6.22 -20.77
CA VAL A 593 29.92 7.25 -19.79
C VAL A 593 30.18 6.63 -18.42
N TRP A 594 29.31 5.72 -17.99
CA TRP A 594 29.49 4.99 -16.73
C TRP A 594 30.70 4.06 -16.76
N GLN A 595 30.96 3.43 -17.92
CA GLN A 595 32.14 2.59 -18.10
C GLN A 595 33.45 3.38 -18.13
N ALA A 596 33.43 4.59 -18.71
CA ALA A 596 34.61 5.45 -18.82
C ALA A 596 34.93 6.21 -17.51
N ARG A 597 33.93 6.52 -16.68
CA ARG A 597 34.11 7.34 -15.47
C ARG A 597 34.03 6.49 -14.20
N ARG A 598 35.20 6.04 -13.74
CA ARG A 598 35.35 5.26 -12.50
C ARG A 598 34.76 5.99 -11.28
N ASP A 599 34.91 7.31 -11.21
CA ASP A 599 34.46 8.09 -10.07
C ASP A 599 32.94 8.17 -9.97
N LEU A 600 32.24 8.47 -11.07
CA LEU A 600 30.77 8.47 -11.10
C LEU A 600 30.20 7.11 -10.66
N ARG A 601 30.79 6.03 -11.19
CA ARG A 601 30.42 4.68 -10.80
C ARG A 601 30.65 4.42 -9.32
N LEU A 602 31.79 4.83 -8.78
CA LEU A 602 32.13 4.66 -7.37
C LEU A 602 31.14 5.45 -6.49
N VAL A 603 30.89 6.70 -6.84
CA VAL A 603 30.02 7.64 -6.14
C VAL A 603 28.60 7.09 -6.09
N THR A 604 27.99 6.78 -7.23
CA THR A 604 26.63 6.23 -7.25
C THR A 604 26.53 4.87 -6.56
N THR A 605 27.58 4.05 -6.65
CA THR A 605 27.65 2.79 -5.89
C THR A 605 27.63 3.07 -4.38
N ILE A 606 28.45 4.02 -3.90
CA ILE A 606 28.49 4.44 -2.50
C ILE A 606 27.13 4.97 -2.06
N ALA A 607 26.49 5.86 -2.84
CA ALA A 607 25.18 6.40 -2.49
C ALA A 607 24.12 5.30 -2.37
N VAL A 608 24.03 4.39 -3.36
CA VAL A 608 23.11 3.24 -3.29
C VAL A 608 23.41 2.36 -2.08
N CYS A 609 24.68 2.09 -1.79
CA CYS A 609 25.08 1.31 -0.62
C CYS A 609 24.63 1.98 0.68
N VAL A 610 24.92 3.27 0.85
CA VAL A 610 24.58 3.98 2.08
C VAL A 610 23.07 4.06 2.27
N VAL A 611 22.31 4.44 1.23
CA VAL A 611 20.85 4.50 1.32
C VAL A 611 20.26 3.13 1.66
N SER A 612 20.76 2.08 1.01
CA SER A 612 20.31 0.71 1.29
C SER A 612 20.66 0.28 2.71
N SER A 613 21.89 0.56 3.18
CA SER A 613 22.33 0.27 4.55
C SER A 613 21.48 0.99 5.59
N LEU A 614 21.19 2.28 5.39
CA LEU A 614 20.37 3.07 6.30
C LEU A 614 18.94 2.51 6.38
N ALA A 615 18.37 2.17 5.23
CA ALA A 615 17.03 1.56 5.18
C ALA A 615 17.00 0.21 5.89
N VAL A 616 18.00 -0.66 5.69
CA VAL A 616 18.08 -1.93 6.41
C VAL A 616 18.30 -1.71 7.90
N ALA A 617 19.14 -0.76 8.31
CA ALA A 617 19.35 -0.43 9.72
C ALA A 617 18.04 -0.06 10.42
N ALA A 618 17.27 0.82 9.79
CA ALA A 618 15.98 1.28 10.28
C ALA A 618 14.90 0.18 10.29
N ALA A 619 15.02 -0.79 9.38
CA ALA A 619 14.16 -1.97 9.34
C ALA A 619 14.59 -3.05 10.36
N TRP A 620 15.88 -3.13 10.70
CA TRP A 620 16.50 -4.29 11.34
C TRP A 620 15.82 -4.78 12.63
N PRO A 621 15.42 -3.91 13.58
CA PRO A 621 14.72 -4.37 14.78
C PRO A 621 13.48 -5.21 14.46
N ARG A 622 12.74 -4.84 13.40
CA ARG A 622 11.54 -5.56 12.95
C ARG A 622 11.87 -6.80 12.13
N VAL A 623 13.00 -6.77 11.40
CA VAL A 623 13.50 -7.91 10.64
C VAL A 623 13.87 -9.07 11.56
N VAL A 624 14.53 -8.78 12.69
CA VAL A 624 14.93 -9.82 13.67
C VAL A 624 13.71 -10.56 14.21
N ASP A 625 12.57 -9.88 14.38
CA ASP A 625 11.34 -10.50 14.87
C ASP A 625 10.55 -11.21 13.76
N SER A 626 10.58 -10.66 12.54
CA SER A 626 9.73 -11.15 11.43
C SER A 626 10.38 -12.27 10.63
N ALA A 627 11.68 -12.19 10.34
CA ALA A 627 12.37 -13.17 9.51
C ALA A 627 12.28 -14.62 10.05
N PRO A 628 12.39 -14.88 11.38
CA PRO A 628 12.17 -16.20 11.95
C PRO A 628 10.78 -16.79 11.73
N ARG A 629 9.76 -15.95 11.50
CA ARG A 629 8.36 -16.37 11.27
C ARG A 629 8.07 -16.74 9.81
N SER A 630 8.99 -16.43 8.89
CA SER A 630 8.89 -16.84 7.50
C SER A 630 9.14 -18.35 7.36
N LEU A 631 8.56 -18.98 6.34
CA LEU A 631 8.80 -20.38 6.01
C LEU A 631 10.30 -20.63 5.76
N GLY A 632 10.98 -19.70 5.09
CA GLY A 632 12.44 -19.73 4.92
C GLY A 632 13.19 -19.70 6.25
N GLY A 633 12.79 -18.85 7.18
CA GLY A 633 13.35 -18.79 8.53
C GLY A 633 13.18 -20.10 9.30
N ARG A 634 11.99 -20.70 9.24
CA ARG A 634 11.72 -22.01 9.88
C ARG A 634 12.56 -23.14 9.29
N LEU A 635 12.69 -23.20 7.97
CA LEU A 635 13.51 -24.21 7.30
C LEU A 635 15.01 -24.08 7.62
N LEU A 636 15.46 -22.89 8.03
CA LEU A 636 16.81 -22.64 8.52
C LEU A 636 16.98 -22.90 10.03
N GLY A 637 15.97 -23.50 10.68
CA GLY A 637 16.02 -23.92 12.08
C GLY A 637 15.54 -22.87 13.09
N ALA A 638 14.96 -21.75 12.65
CA ALA A 638 14.42 -20.76 13.57
C ALA A 638 13.07 -21.25 14.14
N GLY A 639 13.05 -21.98 15.25
CA GLY A 639 11.82 -22.40 15.97
C GLY A 639 11.17 -23.71 15.51
N ASP A 640 9.93 -23.97 15.96
CA ASP A 640 9.23 -25.25 15.75
C ASP A 640 8.17 -25.14 14.63
N LEU A 641 8.48 -25.67 13.45
CA LEU A 641 7.56 -25.74 12.31
C LEU A 641 6.28 -26.53 12.64
N GLY A 642 6.40 -27.58 13.46
CA GLY A 642 5.26 -28.38 13.89
C GLY A 642 4.29 -27.57 14.77
N ARG A 643 4.83 -26.69 15.64
CA ARG A 643 4.02 -25.74 16.41
C ARG A 643 3.30 -24.75 15.51
N ASP A 644 3.95 -24.19 14.51
CA ASP A 644 3.32 -23.25 13.58
C ASP A 644 2.19 -23.90 12.79
N VAL A 645 2.42 -25.12 12.27
CA VAL A 645 1.37 -25.88 11.57
C VAL A 645 0.18 -26.17 12.49
N ARG A 646 0.43 -26.48 13.77
CA ARG A 646 -0.64 -26.62 14.77
C ARG A 646 -1.38 -25.31 15.01
N LEU A 647 -0.68 -24.18 15.10
CA LEU A 647 -1.31 -22.85 15.28
C LEU A 647 -2.16 -22.44 14.08
N ILE A 648 -1.75 -22.76 12.86
CA ILE A 648 -2.55 -22.50 11.65
C ILE A 648 -3.89 -23.25 11.72
N ARG A 649 -3.84 -24.51 12.17
CA ARG A 649 -5.01 -25.39 12.31
C ARG A 649 -5.91 -24.98 13.48
N ASP A 650 -5.29 -24.70 14.63
CA ASP A 650 -5.95 -24.46 15.92
C ASP A 650 -5.65 -23.05 16.44
N PHE A 651 -5.88 -22.04 15.58
CA PHE A 651 -5.54 -20.65 15.88
C PHE A 651 -6.20 -20.18 17.18
N PRO A 652 -5.45 -19.65 18.16
CA PRO A 652 -6.02 -19.20 19.44
C PRO A 652 -6.93 -17.97 19.25
N PRO A 653 -7.98 -17.81 20.09
CA PRO A 653 -8.88 -16.67 19.99
C PRO A 653 -8.18 -15.34 20.25
N VAL A 654 -8.44 -14.34 19.40
CA VAL A 654 -7.96 -12.97 19.66
C VAL A 654 -8.72 -12.38 20.83
N ASP A 655 -10.05 -12.54 20.84
CA ASP A 655 -10.88 -12.33 22.02
C ASP A 655 -11.27 -13.69 22.63
N PRO A 656 -10.82 -14.02 23.86
CA PRO A 656 -11.18 -15.27 24.53
C PRO A 656 -12.69 -15.57 24.56
N SER A 657 -13.52 -14.52 24.62
CA SER A 657 -14.98 -14.60 24.59
C SER A 657 -15.49 -15.20 23.28
N ALA A 658 -14.77 -15.04 22.16
CA ALA A 658 -15.15 -15.63 20.89
C ALA A 658 -15.06 -17.16 20.90
N GLY A 659 -14.07 -17.71 21.61
CA GLY A 659 -13.96 -19.16 21.84
C GLY A 659 -15.16 -19.71 22.63
N ILE A 660 -15.56 -19.02 23.69
CA ILE A 660 -16.75 -19.37 24.49
C ILE A 660 -18.02 -19.25 23.64
N GLY A 661 -18.16 -18.17 22.86
CA GLY A 661 -19.26 -17.98 21.93
C GLY A 661 -19.38 -19.12 20.92
N ALA A 662 -18.26 -19.61 20.39
CA ALA A 662 -18.27 -20.71 19.43
C ALA A 662 -18.75 -22.03 20.05
N VAL A 663 -18.40 -22.29 21.32
CA VAL A 663 -18.93 -23.42 22.10
C VAL A 663 -20.44 -23.28 22.31
N LEU A 664 -20.92 -22.08 22.66
CA LEU A 664 -22.36 -21.80 22.78
C LEU A 664 -23.08 -22.00 21.44
N LEU A 665 -22.51 -21.55 20.32
CA LEU A 665 -23.10 -21.75 19.00
C LEU A 665 -23.19 -23.24 18.62
N ARG A 666 -22.16 -24.03 18.89
CA ARG A 666 -22.21 -25.49 18.65
C ARG A 666 -23.28 -26.16 19.52
N ARG A 667 -23.42 -25.75 20.77
CA ARG A 667 -24.37 -26.34 21.73
C ARG A 667 -25.82 -25.93 21.48
N PHE A 668 -26.08 -24.65 21.21
CA PHE A 668 -27.43 -24.09 21.13
C PHE A 668 -27.90 -23.84 19.69
N PHE A 669 -27.05 -24.04 18.70
CA PHE A 669 -27.43 -24.05 17.29
C PHE A 669 -26.90 -25.32 16.60
N PRO A 670 -27.09 -26.54 17.18
CA PRO A 670 -26.66 -27.77 16.52
C PRO A 670 -27.46 -27.90 15.20
N GLU A 671 -26.90 -28.51 14.17
CA GLU A 671 -27.57 -28.80 12.88
C GLU A 671 -27.78 -27.65 11.88
N THR A 672 -27.41 -26.41 12.22
CA THR A 672 -27.55 -25.27 11.28
C THR A 672 -26.20 -24.77 10.78
N GLU A 673 -26.10 -24.41 9.50
CA GLU A 673 -24.91 -23.71 8.98
C GLU A 673 -24.96 -22.19 9.26
N GLN A 674 -26.08 -21.70 9.79
CA GLN A 674 -26.35 -20.30 10.08
C GLN A 674 -26.80 -20.09 11.51
N ALA A 675 -26.34 -19.00 12.14
CA ALA A 675 -26.81 -18.58 13.46
C ALA A 675 -27.15 -17.09 13.44
N LEU A 676 -28.21 -16.71 14.17
CA LEU A 676 -28.54 -15.31 14.37
C LEU A 676 -27.66 -14.76 15.51
N VAL A 677 -26.62 -14.00 15.13
CA VAL A 677 -25.63 -13.46 16.08
C VAL A 677 -25.53 -11.94 15.90
N LEU A 678 -25.72 -11.20 16.99
CA LEU A 678 -25.69 -9.73 17.02
C LEU A 678 -24.85 -9.22 18.20
N GLY A 679 -23.56 -9.54 18.21
CA GLY A 679 -22.59 -9.07 19.21
C GLY A 679 -21.66 -7.98 18.68
N GLU A 680 -20.61 -7.66 19.44
CA GLU A 680 -19.50 -6.82 18.99
C GLU A 680 -18.96 -7.35 17.63
N PRO A 681 -18.76 -6.48 16.62
CA PRO A 681 -18.52 -6.91 15.24
C PRO A 681 -17.33 -7.85 15.05
N VAL A 682 -16.16 -7.54 15.61
CA VAL A 682 -14.93 -8.34 15.44
C VAL A 682 -15.07 -9.69 16.14
N ARG A 683 -15.56 -9.67 17.39
CA ARG A 683 -15.85 -10.86 18.18
C ARG A 683 -16.89 -11.75 17.50
N THR A 684 -17.91 -11.16 16.86
CA THR A 684 -18.97 -11.90 16.14
C THR A 684 -18.39 -12.64 14.95
N VAL A 685 -17.56 -11.98 14.13
CA VAL A 685 -16.88 -12.62 12.98
C VAL A 685 -16.04 -13.80 13.45
N GLU A 686 -15.20 -13.60 14.47
CA GLU A 686 -14.35 -14.66 15.00
C GLU A 686 -15.15 -15.82 15.60
N THR A 687 -16.24 -15.52 16.31
CA THR A 687 -17.12 -16.52 16.92
C THR A 687 -17.79 -17.40 15.86
N LEU A 688 -18.29 -16.79 14.79
CA LEU A 688 -18.94 -17.48 13.66
C LEU A 688 -17.94 -18.34 12.89
N LEU A 689 -16.77 -17.80 12.58
CA LEU A 689 -15.67 -18.50 11.93
C LEU A 689 -15.29 -19.77 12.71
N ARG A 690 -15.07 -19.64 14.02
CA ARG A 690 -14.71 -20.76 14.91
C ARG A 690 -15.83 -21.78 15.08
N ALA A 691 -17.08 -21.35 14.94
CA ALA A 691 -18.24 -22.25 15.01
C ALA A 691 -18.50 -22.96 13.68
N GLY A 692 -17.84 -22.57 12.59
CA GLY A 692 -18.13 -23.05 11.24
C GLY A 692 -19.54 -22.66 10.80
N LYS A 693 -19.94 -21.42 11.07
CA LYS A 693 -21.29 -20.90 10.78
C LYS A 693 -21.21 -19.54 10.10
N ARG A 694 -22.22 -19.22 9.30
CA ARG A 694 -22.48 -17.85 8.85
C ARG A 694 -23.50 -17.13 9.73
N ASN A 695 -23.58 -15.80 9.59
CA ASN A 695 -24.67 -15.06 10.20
C ASN A 695 -25.96 -15.32 9.40
N ARG A 696 -27.09 -15.53 10.09
CA ARG A 696 -28.41 -15.68 9.46
C ARG A 696 -28.86 -14.37 8.80
N LEU A 697 -28.44 -13.22 9.33
CA LEU A 697 -28.67 -11.92 8.68
C LEU A 697 -27.59 -11.66 7.62
N PRO A 698 -27.82 -10.77 6.64
CA PRO A 698 -26.82 -10.37 5.63
C PRO A 698 -25.78 -9.40 6.24
N LEU A 699 -25.23 -9.78 7.40
CA LEU A 699 -24.27 -9.04 8.20
C LEU A 699 -23.01 -9.89 8.35
N SER A 700 -22.14 -9.79 7.35
CA SER A 700 -20.88 -10.53 7.29
C SER A 700 -19.80 -9.88 8.18
N PHE A 701 -19.79 -8.55 8.24
CA PHE A 701 -19.04 -7.75 9.20
C PHE A 701 -19.78 -6.42 9.35
N SER A 702 -20.57 -6.30 10.41
CA SER A 702 -21.65 -5.30 10.49
C SER A 702 -21.17 -3.85 10.41
N ILE A 703 -19.93 -3.54 10.81
CA ILE A 703 -19.31 -2.22 10.60
C ILE A 703 -19.19 -1.92 9.11
N SER A 704 -18.62 -2.84 8.33
CA SER A 704 -18.48 -2.67 6.88
C SER A 704 -19.86 -2.63 6.22
N ASP A 705 -20.75 -3.56 6.54
CA ASP A 705 -22.08 -3.61 5.92
C ASP A 705 -22.88 -2.30 6.18
N SER A 706 -22.70 -1.71 7.35
CA SER A 706 -23.34 -0.44 7.74
C SER A 706 -22.86 0.77 6.92
N TYR A 707 -21.69 0.69 6.29
CA TYR A 707 -21.21 1.72 5.37
C TYR A 707 -22.08 1.86 4.12
N VAL A 708 -22.79 0.80 3.72
CA VAL A 708 -23.73 0.85 2.59
C VAL A 708 -25.07 1.45 2.99
N ALA A 709 -25.37 1.45 4.29
CA ALA A 709 -26.62 1.92 4.87
C ALA A 709 -26.61 3.41 5.23
N GLN A 710 -25.88 4.25 4.47
CA GLN A 710 -25.82 5.71 4.75
C GLN A 710 -27.16 6.42 4.56
N ARG A 711 -28.10 5.82 3.80
CA ARG A 711 -29.42 6.39 3.53
C ARG A 711 -30.52 5.45 4.04
N PRO A 712 -31.56 6.00 4.70
CA PRO A 712 -32.73 5.23 5.05
C PRO A 712 -33.35 4.55 3.84
N GLY A 713 -33.75 3.30 4.00
CA GLY A 713 -34.32 2.50 2.92
C GLY A 713 -33.29 2.08 1.86
N SER A 714 -31.99 2.10 2.19
CA SER A 714 -30.94 1.53 1.32
C SER A 714 -31.23 0.07 0.95
N GLU A 715 -30.64 -0.41 -0.13
CA GLU A 715 -30.89 -1.79 -0.57
C GLU A 715 -30.43 -2.84 0.45
N ILE A 716 -29.30 -2.62 1.13
CA ILE A 716 -28.83 -3.49 2.22
C ILE A 716 -29.79 -3.47 3.40
N GLU A 717 -30.40 -2.31 3.71
CA GLU A 717 -31.40 -2.20 4.77
C GLU A 717 -32.67 -2.95 4.38
N ARG A 718 -33.16 -2.81 3.13
CA ARG A 718 -34.30 -3.60 2.64
C ARG A 718 -34.01 -5.10 2.64
N LEU A 719 -32.77 -5.48 2.36
CA LEU A 719 -32.35 -6.88 2.46
C LEU A 719 -32.39 -7.34 3.91
N LEU A 720 -31.77 -6.60 4.83
CA LEU A 720 -31.82 -6.87 6.26
C LEU A 720 -33.27 -7.00 6.76
N GLN A 721 -34.17 -6.10 6.36
CA GLN A 721 -35.59 -6.15 6.75
C GLN A 721 -36.28 -7.42 6.27
N ARG A 722 -35.95 -7.94 5.08
CA ARG A 722 -36.48 -9.24 4.59
C ARG A 722 -36.05 -10.39 5.50
N TYR A 723 -34.75 -10.49 5.81
CA TYR A 723 -34.25 -11.52 6.73
C TYR A 723 -34.82 -11.37 8.15
N LEU A 724 -35.04 -10.14 8.61
CA LEU A 724 -35.70 -9.88 9.88
C LEU A 724 -37.17 -10.31 9.82
N ALA A 725 -37.90 -10.09 8.73
CA ALA A 725 -39.29 -10.51 8.56
C ALA A 725 -39.45 -12.04 8.68
N ASP A 726 -38.45 -12.80 8.24
CA ASP A 726 -38.45 -14.27 8.30
C ASP A 726 -38.17 -14.85 9.71
N LEU A 727 -37.82 -14.02 10.69
CA LEU A 727 -37.68 -14.46 12.07
C LEU A 727 -39.04 -14.81 12.70
N ARG A 728 -39.07 -15.85 13.53
CA ARG A 728 -40.27 -16.36 14.22
C ARG A 728 -40.01 -16.55 15.72
N ALA A 729 -41.06 -16.62 16.52
CA ALA A 729 -40.93 -17.13 17.88
C ALA A 729 -40.37 -18.57 17.85
N GLY A 730 -39.57 -18.90 18.86
CA GLY A 730 -38.75 -20.11 18.91
C GLY A 730 -37.37 -19.96 18.27
N ASP A 731 -37.15 -18.97 17.41
CA ASP A 731 -35.81 -18.69 16.87
C ASP A 731 -34.84 -18.32 18.01
N ARG A 732 -33.60 -18.79 17.88
CA ARG A 732 -32.53 -18.49 18.83
C ARG A 732 -31.71 -17.31 18.35
N LEU A 733 -31.33 -16.44 19.28
CA LEU A 733 -30.51 -15.25 19.07
C LEU A 733 -29.34 -15.26 20.05
N MET A 734 -28.12 -15.07 19.56
CA MET A 734 -26.95 -14.85 20.41
C MET A 734 -26.54 -13.37 20.38
N VAL A 735 -26.39 -12.75 21.55
CA VAL A 735 -25.98 -11.35 21.72
C VAL A 735 -24.91 -11.20 22.79
N ASP A 736 -24.12 -10.14 22.69
CA ASP A 736 -23.24 -9.70 23.77
C ASP A 736 -24.00 -8.85 24.81
N GLU A 737 -23.34 -8.48 25.90
CA GLU A 737 -23.91 -7.65 26.97
C GLU A 737 -24.45 -6.30 26.44
N ARG A 738 -23.73 -5.68 25.50
CA ARG A 738 -24.15 -4.43 24.87
C ARG A 738 -25.40 -4.64 24.01
N GLY A 739 -25.43 -5.70 23.18
CA GLY A 739 -26.57 -6.10 22.36
C GLY A 739 -27.81 -6.39 23.20
N LEU A 740 -27.65 -7.07 24.33
CA LEU A 740 -28.75 -7.32 25.26
C LEU A 740 -29.28 -6.03 25.88
N SER A 741 -28.40 -5.10 26.28
CA SER A 741 -28.79 -3.80 26.81
C SER A 741 -29.60 -3.01 25.78
N LEU A 742 -29.20 -3.07 24.50
CA LEU A 742 -29.89 -2.44 23.38
C LEU A 742 -31.26 -3.06 23.10
N LEU A 743 -31.36 -4.40 23.11
CA LEU A 743 -32.63 -5.12 22.99
C LEU A 743 -33.59 -4.70 24.10
N THR A 744 -33.11 -4.70 25.34
CA THR A 744 -33.90 -4.33 26.53
C THR A 744 -34.38 -2.87 26.42
N ALA A 745 -33.50 -1.95 26.05
CA ALA A 745 -33.86 -0.55 25.83
C ALA A 745 -34.88 -0.37 24.70
N ALA A 746 -34.75 -1.13 23.59
CA ALA A 746 -35.69 -1.09 22.48
C ALA A 746 -37.10 -1.59 22.87
N ARG A 747 -37.19 -2.55 23.80
CA ARG A 747 -38.46 -3.05 24.33
C ARG A 747 -39.16 -2.03 25.24
N HIS A 748 -38.42 -1.28 26.05
CA HIS A 748 -39.00 -0.37 27.06
C HIS A 748 -39.34 1.05 26.56
N HIS A 749 -38.81 1.52 25.42
CA HIS A 749 -38.96 2.93 24.99
C HIS A 749 -39.66 3.16 23.64
N ARG A 750 -40.65 4.08 23.64
CA ARG A 750 -41.22 4.70 22.43
C ARG A 750 -40.23 5.74 21.82
N SER A 751 -39.60 5.38 20.71
CA SER A 751 -38.92 6.19 19.66
C SER A 751 -37.79 7.19 20.01
N ARG A 752 -37.84 7.98 21.09
CA ARG A 752 -36.89 9.10 21.32
C ARG A 752 -35.51 8.68 21.84
N SER A 753 -35.44 7.69 22.74
CA SER A 753 -34.16 7.15 23.25
C SER A 753 -33.40 6.36 22.18
N THR A 754 -34.12 5.70 21.27
CA THR A 754 -33.56 4.80 20.26
C THR A 754 -32.72 5.51 19.20
N SER A 755 -33.04 6.76 18.85
CA SER A 755 -32.25 7.54 17.88
C SER A 755 -30.92 8.03 18.46
N ALA A 756 -30.86 8.26 19.78
CA ALA A 756 -29.60 8.57 20.48
C ALA A 756 -28.69 7.32 20.54
N ILE A 757 -29.30 6.16 20.78
CA ILE A 757 -28.61 4.87 20.82
C ILE A 757 -28.04 4.47 19.45
N VAL A 758 -28.83 4.58 18.37
CA VAL A 758 -28.35 4.31 17.00
C VAL A 758 -27.22 5.26 16.62
N ARG A 759 -27.27 6.53 17.07
CA ARG A 759 -26.16 7.47 16.92
C ARG A 759 -24.91 7.05 17.72
N ALA A 760 -25.10 6.55 18.95
CA ALA A 760 -24.01 6.06 19.81
C ALA A 760 -23.35 4.77 19.31
N LEU A 761 -23.95 4.09 18.34
CA LEU A 761 -23.42 2.88 17.72
C LEU A 761 -22.79 3.11 16.35
N ARG A 762 -22.75 4.35 15.84
CA ARG A 762 -22.00 4.63 14.61
C ARG A 762 -20.54 4.19 14.78
N PRO A 763 -19.96 3.45 13.82
CA PRO A 763 -20.47 3.17 12.47
C PRO A 763 -21.41 1.95 12.29
N ASP A 764 -21.70 1.16 13.33
CA ASP A 764 -22.42 -0.12 13.30
C ASP A 764 -23.98 0.01 13.30
N THR A 765 -24.51 0.76 12.33
CA THR A 765 -25.94 1.12 12.26
C THR A 765 -26.87 -0.06 11.94
N LEU A 766 -26.48 -0.98 11.07
CA LEU A 766 -27.33 -2.12 10.68
C LEU A 766 -27.53 -3.10 11.83
N ARG A 767 -26.51 -3.36 12.66
CA ARG A 767 -26.67 -4.18 13.88
C ARG A 767 -27.65 -3.50 14.84
N ALA A 768 -27.53 -2.19 15.04
CA ALA A 768 -28.43 -1.43 15.89
C ALA A 768 -29.88 -1.49 15.39
N LEU A 769 -30.10 -1.39 14.07
CA LEU A 769 -31.41 -1.54 13.44
C LEU A 769 -31.98 -2.95 13.62
N ALA A 770 -31.16 -4.00 13.46
CA ALA A 770 -31.57 -5.38 13.67
C ALA A 770 -31.99 -5.64 15.13
N LEU A 771 -31.15 -5.25 16.10
CA LEU A 771 -31.45 -5.36 17.53
C LEU A 771 -32.73 -4.60 17.89
N ARG A 772 -32.90 -3.38 17.37
CA ARG A 772 -34.13 -2.61 17.57
C ARG A 772 -35.35 -3.36 17.05
N SER A 773 -35.30 -3.82 15.79
CA SER A 773 -36.43 -4.50 15.15
C SER A 773 -36.83 -5.77 15.92
N ILE A 774 -35.85 -6.56 16.36
CA ILE A 774 -36.11 -7.77 17.16
C ILE A 774 -36.71 -7.39 18.51
N GLY A 775 -36.11 -6.43 19.22
CA GLY A 775 -36.57 -6.01 20.54
C GLY A 775 -37.97 -5.38 20.56
N THR A 776 -38.41 -4.82 19.43
CA THR A 776 -39.78 -4.30 19.26
C THR A 776 -40.81 -5.37 18.88
N ARG A 777 -40.37 -6.47 18.25
CA ARG A 777 -41.29 -7.47 17.66
C ARG A 777 -41.46 -8.71 18.50
N PHE A 778 -40.46 -9.06 19.32
CA PHE A 778 -40.44 -10.29 20.09
C PHE A 778 -40.20 -10.05 21.57
N GLY A 779 -40.80 -10.91 22.41
CA GLY A 779 -40.27 -11.20 23.73
C GLY A 779 -39.03 -12.09 23.62
N TRP A 780 -38.31 -12.27 24.73
CA TRP A 780 -37.23 -13.25 24.78
C TRP A 780 -37.04 -13.78 26.20
N HIS A 781 -36.58 -15.02 26.29
CA HIS A 781 -36.05 -15.59 27.53
C HIS A 781 -34.62 -16.05 27.32
N ARG A 782 -33.79 -15.84 28.32
CA ARG A 782 -32.38 -16.24 28.29
C ARG A 782 -32.27 -17.72 28.63
N VAL A 783 -31.62 -18.49 27.76
CA VAL A 783 -31.38 -19.93 27.96
C VAL A 783 -29.94 -20.25 28.34
N ALA A 784 -28.99 -19.36 28.04
CA ALA A 784 -27.60 -19.50 28.47
C ALA A 784 -26.89 -18.15 28.58
N SER A 785 -25.84 -18.11 29.41
CA SER A 785 -24.94 -16.96 29.56
C SER A 785 -23.53 -17.46 29.89
N ALA A 786 -22.52 -17.08 29.10
CA ALA A 786 -21.12 -17.38 29.40
C ALA A 786 -20.19 -16.43 28.64
N GLY A 787 -19.09 -15.98 29.28
CA GLY A 787 -18.06 -15.17 28.62
C GLY A 787 -18.58 -13.89 27.96
N GLY A 788 -19.54 -13.21 28.58
CA GLY A 788 -20.17 -12.00 28.03
C GLY A 788 -21.16 -12.25 26.87
N TRP A 789 -21.42 -13.50 26.50
CA TRP A 789 -22.46 -13.90 25.55
C TRP A 789 -23.74 -14.33 26.25
N HIS A 790 -24.87 -14.04 25.63
CA HIS A 790 -26.19 -14.49 26.02
C HIS A 790 -26.88 -15.19 24.85
N VAL A 791 -27.42 -16.38 25.08
CA VAL A 791 -28.31 -17.07 24.14
C VAL A 791 -29.74 -16.86 24.59
N LEU A 792 -30.54 -16.34 23.68
CA LEU A 792 -31.94 -15.98 23.87
C LEU A 792 -32.81 -16.83 22.94
N VAL A 793 -34.02 -17.15 23.37
CA VAL A 793 -35.08 -17.71 22.52
C VAL A 793 -36.16 -16.65 22.37
N LEU A 794 -36.51 -16.31 21.13
CA LEU A 794 -37.53 -15.33 20.82
C LEU A 794 -38.93 -15.89 21.16
N SER A 795 -39.82 -15.06 21.68
CA SER A 795 -41.21 -15.42 22.00
C SER A 795 -42.20 -14.41 21.45
N ASP A 796 -43.46 -14.82 21.26
CA ASP A 796 -44.53 -13.93 20.79
C ASP A 796 -44.99 -12.92 21.85
N ASP A 797 -44.56 -13.10 23.11
CA ASP A 797 -44.88 -12.24 24.25
C ASP A 797 -44.11 -10.91 24.22
N ALA A 798 -44.35 -10.08 23.21
CA ALA A 798 -43.87 -8.70 23.18
C ALA A 798 -44.45 -7.85 24.35
N GLY A 799 -45.56 -8.30 24.97
CA GLY A 799 -46.33 -7.52 25.95
C GLY A 799 -46.74 -8.19 27.27
N ALA A 800 -46.40 -9.45 27.54
CA ALA A 800 -46.99 -10.20 28.66
C ALA A 800 -46.22 -10.15 30.01
N THR A 801 -45.25 -9.25 30.22
CA THR A 801 -44.82 -8.92 31.59
C THR A 801 -45.81 -7.95 32.24
N ARG A 802 -47.07 -8.39 32.37
CA ARG A 802 -48.08 -7.81 33.25
C ARG A 802 -48.08 -8.62 34.54
N ARG A 803 -47.62 -8.00 35.63
CA ARG A 803 -47.99 -8.25 37.03
C ARG A 803 -48.43 -9.70 37.35
N THR A 804 -47.49 -10.56 37.72
CA THR A 804 -47.73 -11.58 38.75
C THR A 804 -46.85 -11.26 39.94
N GLY A 805 -47.17 -10.15 40.60
CA GLY A 805 -46.82 -9.94 41.99
C GLY A 805 -48.08 -10.11 42.82
N VAL A 806 -48.34 -11.32 43.31
CA VAL A 806 -49.04 -11.59 44.58
C VAL A 806 -48.57 -12.95 45.11
N GLY A 807 -47.90 -12.91 46.27
CA GLY A 807 -47.99 -13.92 47.33
C GLY A 807 -47.17 -15.20 47.20
N HIS A 808 -46.01 -15.26 47.88
CA HIS A 808 -45.96 -15.88 49.21
C HIS A 808 -44.64 -15.55 49.93
N SER A 809 -44.82 -14.98 51.12
CA SER A 809 -43.83 -14.77 52.16
C SER A 809 -43.55 -16.09 52.87
N ALA A 810 -42.27 -16.41 53.12
CA ALA A 810 -41.85 -17.12 54.33
C ALA A 810 -40.36 -16.88 54.60
N ALA A 811 -40.14 -15.97 55.55
CA ALA A 811 -39.09 -15.91 56.57
C ALA A 811 -37.85 -16.84 56.47
N ALA A 812 -36.67 -16.23 56.57
CA ALA A 812 -35.70 -16.57 57.63
C ALA A 812 -34.78 -15.36 57.88
N ALA A 813 -34.98 -14.75 59.06
CA ALA A 813 -34.14 -13.71 59.60
C ALA A 813 -32.87 -14.31 60.22
N GLY A 814 -31.72 -13.68 59.97
CA GLY A 814 -30.47 -13.91 60.69
C GLY A 814 -29.68 -12.60 60.73
N ARG A 815 -29.66 -11.97 61.90
CA ARG A 815 -29.06 -10.65 62.20
C ARG A 815 -27.55 -10.76 62.40
N ASN A 816 -26.85 -9.66 62.12
CA ASN A 816 -25.75 -9.00 62.88
C ASN A 816 -24.74 -8.40 61.88
N ALA A 817 -24.76 -7.10 61.58
CA ALA A 817 -24.35 -5.96 62.40
C ALA A 817 -22.88 -6.02 62.85
N ALA A 818 -21.99 -5.28 62.16
CA ALA A 818 -20.93 -4.47 62.79
C ALA A 818 -20.15 -3.59 61.80
N SER A 819 -19.90 -2.36 62.30
CA SER A 819 -18.81 -1.42 62.03
C SER A 819 -18.68 -0.71 60.67
N GLN A 820 -19.10 0.54 60.74
CA GLN A 820 -18.65 1.69 59.96
C GLN A 820 -17.11 1.80 59.93
N GLY A 821 -16.57 2.10 58.75
CA GLY A 821 -15.18 2.49 58.55
C GLY A 821 -15.09 3.53 57.44
N VAL A 822 -15.30 4.79 57.82
CA VAL A 822 -15.09 5.97 56.97
C VAL A 822 -13.61 6.06 56.58
N ARG A 823 -13.29 5.94 55.29
CA ARG A 823 -12.00 6.40 54.73
C ARG A 823 -12.24 7.26 53.49
N ARG A 824 -11.83 8.52 53.63
CA ARG A 824 -11.72 9.56 52.58
C ARG A 824 -10.85 9.06 51.42
N PRO A 825 -11.18 9.37 50.15
CA PRO A 825 -10.21 9.28 49.08
C PRO A 825 -9.33 10.53 49.05
N VAL A 826 -8.03 10.29 49.09
CA VAL A 826 -6.95 11.27 48.92
C VAL A 826 -6.90 11.73 47.46
N SER A 827 -6.55 12.99 47.33
CA SER A 827 -6.33 13.85 46.17
C SER A 827 -5.78 13.20 44.88
N SER A 828 -6.47 13.57 43.79
CA SER A 828 -5.97 13.93 42.45
C SER A 828 -4.45 13.96 42.19
N GLY A 829 -4.02 13.12 41.25
CA GLY A 829 -2.83 13.28 40.41
C GLY A 829 -3.18 12.81 38.99
N PRO A 830 -2.61 13.43 37.93
CA PRO A 830 -3.16 13.36 36.58
C PRO A 830 -2.97 11.97 35.98
N ARG A 831 -4.09 11.31 35.64
CA ARG A 831 -4.07 10.15 34.75
C ARG A 831 -3.67 10.64 33.36
N ALA A 832 -2.46 10.30 32.95
CA ALA A 832 -2.09 10.28 31.55
C ALA A 832 -3.04 9.31 30.83
N TRP A 833 -3.81 9.88 29.90
CA TRP A 833 -4.61 9.12 28.95
C TRP A 833 -3.66 8.53 27.90
N PHE A 834 -3.71 7.21 27.71
CA PHE A 834 -3.21 6.52 26.53
C PHE A 834 -4.21 5.44 26.13
#